data_AF-A0A3M7QF49-F1
#
_entry.id   AF-A0A3M7QF49-F1
#
_cell.length_a   1.000
_cell.length_b   1.000
_cell.length_c   1.000
_cell.angle_alpha   90.00
_cell.angle_beta   90.00
_cell.angle_gamma   90.00
#
_symmetry.space_group_name_H-M   'P 1'
#
loop_
_entity.id
_entity.type
_entity.pdbx_description
1 polymer ?
#
loop_
_entity_poly.entity_id
_entity_poly.type
_entity_poly.pdbx_seq_one_letter_code
_entity_poly.pdbx_strand_id
1 'polypeptide(L)'
;MLNSVVHQETNIIPEYNENKDFEEKRIYGIMSWKTYFNYFRAGGGLFGAILNFFIYLLSQVLIVSADYWVSFWASTEDRDMITKMAEPKLNQSSFVHDDLFGDKKKFESIKIFEDRDRFYNIYCILIACAVVVGIIRVSMFYTLSARAAILMHSTMFNKVLKTPMRFFDINPLGRIMNRFSKDIGYIDDLIPQTVGDFMIVLMMVLGSVSVSLILNYWIIIPTIPLTFLFIYIRRYFLATSMELKRIEGINRSPIFVHVNNTMSGMSIIRAANMEEKLNEEFFVHTDYHTRANSAFMYVNRWLGIRLDWVASIFTYIALFSCILMKEWNLLTINAGDVGLMLVYLLQLVGLFQWTIRQSCEVENLMTSVERVLEYSELETEPLDKGDRKPPVEWPSNGEICFNNVSFKYDKNLSYVLKNINIKINAGEKIGIVGRTGAGKSSIIQTLFRMAEPDGSLIIDDIDIKKLSLHDLRSKLSIIPQEPTLFIGTIRTNLDPLNQYPDNVLWDALEQVQLKEAIKEMKDGLESEVHKGGSNLSVGQKQLICLARAIIKKSKILIIDEATANVDFKTDSMVQEAIRQCFKECTVITIAHRLHTIIDNDRILCLSQGRVVNFGRPYELIEDETTILHDLVFSLEKLERDKLVEMAKKSFRNQRRVSMLLDQVLINQSNQEMENLDHDYSEKIRFWISPLLKKGYEKPLNENDLYSPIPQEECKFLTDQLEKEWIDEQKKIKPSIISCFIRIYWLRVFFLTFFLIVQETNRIIFPILVRVIIKYFNGQSSFGDAVICALFIALEMNRIGIKMKLASCGLIYKKALSLNFYGIDNKLAAQVMNMLSNDATKIEFSVIFMPYLLVVPLEFVAMVIILTEMIDLSVLAGLILVVIFIPVQLILGKALDKLR
;
A
#
# COMPACT_ATOMS: atom_id res chain seq x y z
N MET A 1 -37.12 -33.56 -13.20
CA MET A 1 -36.89 -33.03 -14.55
C MET A 1 -36.96 -31.50 -14.46
N LEU A 2 -35.94 -30.91 -13.81
CA LEU A 2 -36.00 -29.54 -13.25
C LEU A 2 -34.58 -28.97 -13.00
N ASN A 3 -33.55 -29.52 -13.67
CA ASN A 3 -32.13 -29.40 -13.30
C ASN A 3 -31.22 -29.02 -14.51
N SER A 4 -31.74 -28.46 -15.60
CA SER A 4 -31.03 -28.50 -16.90
C SER A 4 -31.17 -27.29 -17.82
N VAL A 5 -31.47 -26.08 -17.30
CA VAL A 5 -31.26 -24.79 -18.02
C VAL A 5 -30.91 -23.70 -17.00
N VAL A 6 -29.71 -23.78 -16.40
CA VAL A 6 -29.15 -22.75 -15.50
C VAL A 6 -27.79 -22.23 -16.00
N HIS A 7 -27.19 -22.91 -16.97
CA HIS A 7 -26.09 -22.38 -17.76
C HIS A 7 -26.61 -21.82 -19.09
N GLN A 8 -25.85 -20.88 -19.66
CA GLN A 8 -25.90 -20.38 -21.04
C GLN A 8 -27.22 -19.65 -21.45
N GLU A 9 -27.31 -18.32 -21.45
CA GLU A 9 -26.25 -17.33 -21.73
C GLU A 9 -26.20 -16.17 -20.72
N THR A 10 -24.98 -15.83 -20.29
CA THR A 10 -24.64 -14.54 -19.65
C THR A 10 -23.78 -13.66 -20.57
N ASN A 11 -23.72 -14.00 -21.86
CA ASN A 11 -22.90 -13.31 -22.86
C ASN A 11 -23.71 -12.26 -23.63
N ILE A 12 -23.03 -11.26 -24.19
CA ILE A 12 -23.63 -10.08 -24.84
C ILE A 12 -24.33 -9.13 -23.84
N ILE A 13 -23.64 -8.80 -22.75
CA ILE A 13 -23.48 -7.38 -22.44
C ILE A 13 -22.64 -6.80 -23.59
N PRO A 14 -23.11 -5.78 -24.34
CA PRO A 14 -22.25 -5.11 -25.30
C PRO A 14 -21.10 -4.43 -24.54
N GLU A 15 -19.84 -4.69 -24.92
CA GLU A 15 -18.68 -4.00 -24.33
C GLU A 15 -18.73 -2.50 -24.62
N TYR A 16 -19.41 -1.76 -23.74
CA TYR A 16 -19.21 -0.34 -23.57
C TYR A 16 -17.73 -0.15 -23.26
N ASN A 17 -16.95 0.34 -24.22
CA ASN A 17 -15.48 0.46 -24.12
C ASN A 17 -15.05 1.63 -23.21
N GLU A 18 -15.88 1.98 -22.22
CA GLU A 18 -15.40 2.57 -20.99
C GLU A 18 -14.37 1.63 -20.36
N ASN A 19 -13.35 2.23 -19.74
CA ASN A 19 -12.30 1.57 -18.95
C ASN A 19 -11.04 1.02 -19.64
N LYS A 20 -10.83 1.18 -20.96
CA LYS A 20 -9.48 1.04 -21.54
C LYS A 20 -8.49 2.14 -21.05
N ASP A 21 -9.02 3.29 -20.62
CA ASP A 21 -8.26 4.34 -19.91
C ASP A 21 -8.20 4.13 -18.37
N PHE A 22 -8.89 3.13 -17.81
CA PHE A 22 -8.90 2.83 -16.36
C PHE A 22 -7.88 1.77 -15.95
N GLU A 23 -7.37 0.98 -16.91
CA GLU A 23 -6.20 0.14 -16.67
C GLU A 23 -5.01 1.07 -16.40
N GLU A 24 -4.47 0.97 -15.17
CA GLU A 24 -3.21 1.60 -14.76
C GLU A 24 -2.17 1.37 -15.87
N LYS A 25 -1.48 2.43 -16.36
CA LYS A 25 -0.52 2.30 -17.47
C LYS A 25 0.44 1.16 -17.14
N ARG A 26 0.28 0.01 -17.82
CA ARG A 26 0.98 -1.23 -17.46
C ARG A 26 2.44 -1.16 -17.89
N ILE A 27 3.24 -0.44 -17.10
CA ILE A 27 4.69 -0.36 -17.25
C ILE A 27 5.27 -1.68 -16.72
N TYR A 28 5.21 -2.71 -17.55
CA TYR A 28 5.90 -3.98 -17.30
C TYR A 28 7.41 -3.74 -17.30
N GLY A 29 8.09 -3.92 -16.17
CA GLY A 29 9.55 -3.86 -16.17
C GLY A 29 10.24 -3.67 -14.81
N ILE A 30 11.55 -3.50 -14.92
CA ILE A 30 12.46 -3.07 -13.85
C ILE A 30 12.22 -1.57 -13.59
N MET A 31 12.31 -1.13 -12.33
CA MET A 31 11.99 0.26 -11.97
C MET A 31 12.94 1.25 -12.62
N SER A 32 12.42 2.42 -13.00
CA SER A 32 13.24 3.47 -13.61
C SER A 32 14.25 4.04 -12.61
N TRP A 33 15.50 4.23 -13.02
CA TRP A 33 16.51 4.94 -12.22
C TRP A 33 16.08 6.38 -11.86
N LYS A 34 15.15 6.98 -12.61
CA LYS A 34 14.49 8.26 -12.24
C LYS A 34 13.75 8.16 -10.90
N THR A 35 13.10 7.03 -10.63
CA THR A 35 12.27 6.81 -9.42
C THR A 35 13.14 6.77 -8.16
N TYR A 36 14.22 5.98 -8.17
CA TYR A 36 15.23 5.97 -7.11
C TYR A 36 15.88 7.35 -6.90
N PHE A 37 16.27 8.02 -8.00
CA PHE A 37 16.86 9.36 -7.94
C PHE A 37 15.91 10.38 -7.29
N ASN A 38 14.62 10.36 -7.66
CA ASN A 38 13.61 11.24 -7.09
C ASN A 38 13.36 10.97 -5.59
N TYR A 39 13.36 9.71 -5.15
CA TYR A 39 13.25 9.35 -3.73
C TYR A 39 14.41 9.92 -2.89
N PHE A 40 15.66 9.61 -3.26
CA PHE A 40 16.81 10.13 -2.53
C PHE A 40 16.94 11.66 -2.61
N ARG A 41 16.57 12.25 -3.76
CA ARG A 41 16.50 13.71 -3.92
C ARG A 41 15.48 14.36 -2.98
N ALA A 42 14.33 13.72 -2.73
CA ALA A 42 13.31 14.23 -1.82
C ALA A 42 13.77 14.24 -0.35
N GLY A 43 14.59 13.27 0.07
CA GLY A 43 15.08 13.18 1.45
C GLY A 43 16.14 14.20 1.85
N GLY A 44 17.08 14.52 0.94
CA GLY A 44 18.17 15.46 1.21
C GLY A 44 18.99 15.89 -0.01
N GLY A 45 18.41 15.82 -1.20
CA GLY A 45 19.12 16.13 -2.45
C GLY A 45 20.26 15.16 -2.77
N LEU A 46 20.99 15.48 -3.85
CA LEU A 46 22.12 14.65 -4.30
C LEU A 46 23.23 14.53 -3.24
N PHE A 47 23.53 15.64 -2.55
CA PHE A 47 24.57 15.70 -1.52
C PHE A 47 24.24 14.79 -0.31
N GLY A 48 22.99 14.81 0.17
CA GLY A 48 22.56 13.94 1.27
C GLY A 48 22.70 12.45 0.93
N ALA A 49 22.36 12.06 -0.30
CA ALA A 49 22.52 10.68 -0.78
C ALA A 49 24.00 10.26 -0.88
N ILE A 50 24.85 11.08 -1.49
CA ILE A 50 26.29 10.80 -1.63
C ILE A 50 26.96 10.70 -0.25
N LEU A 51 26.68 11.63 0.65
CA LEU A 51 27.23 11.63 2.01
C LEU A 51 26.75 10.40 2.80
N ASN A 52 25.49 9.99 2.64
CA ASN A 52 24.98 8.77 3.27
C ASN A 52 25.71 7.51 2.76
N PHE A 53 25.87 7.37 1.44
CA PHE A 53 26.62 6.26 0.83
C PHE A 53 28.08 6.22 1.33
N PHE A 54 28.74 7.38 1.45
CA PHE A 54 30.09 7.45 2.01
C PHE A 54 30.16 7.01 3.48
N ILE A 55 29.17 7.36 4.31
CA ILE A 55 29.09 6.92 5.70
C ILE A 55 28.80 5.41 5.81
N TYR A 56 28.02 4.85 4.89
CA TYR A 56 27.86 3.39 4.76
C TYR A 56 29.21 2.71 4.46
N LEU A 57 29.94 3.19 3.45
CA LEU A 57 31.27 2.68 3.10
C LEU A 57 32.26 2.80 4.27
N LEU A 58 32.33 3.97 4.92
CA LEU A 58 33.19 4.21 6.09
C LEU A 58 32.87 3.26 7.25
N SER A 59 31.58 3.01 7.52
CA SER A 59 31.17 2.06 8.56
C SER A 59 31.66 0.63 8.27
N GLN A 60 31.62 0.20 7.01
CA GLN A 60 32.11 -1.12 6.61
C GLN A 60 33.64 -1.21 6.68
N VAL A 61 34.35 -0.17 6.23
CA VAL A 61 35.82 -0.09 6.30
C VAL A 61 36.30 -0.15 7.74
N LEU A 62 35.63 0.52 8.69
CA LEU A 62 35.98 0.47 10.11
C LEU A 62 35.79 -0.93 10.72
N ILE A 63 34.69 -1.62 10.41
CA ILE A 63 34.43 -2.99 10.87
C ILE A 63 35.49 -3.95 10.30
N VAL A 64 35.72 -3.92 8.98
CA VAL A 64 36.74 -4.74 8.30
C VAL A 64 38.15 -4.47 8.85
N SER A 65 38.47 -3.22 9.19
CA SER A 65 39.76 -2.85 9.77
C SER A 65 39.93 -3.38 11.19
N ALA A 66 38.85 -3.46 11.99
CA ALA A 66 38.89 -4.06 13.33
C ALA A 66 39.14 -5.57 13.26
N ASP A 67 38.46 -6.29 12.36
CA ASP A 67 38.68 -7.74 12.19
C ASP A 67 40.08 -8.05 11.64
N TYR A 68 40.56 -7.24 10.69
CA TYR A 68 41.94 -7.36 10.19
C TYR A 68 42.98 -7.06 11.27
N TRP A 69 42.73 -6.08 12.14
CA TRP A 69 43.60 -5.78 13.29
C TRP A 69 43.68 -6.96 14.28
N VAL A 70 42.56 -7.67 14.52
CA VAL A 70 42.56 -8.90 15.34
C VAL A 70 43.38 -10.01 14.69
N SER A 71 43.25 -10.23 13.38
CA SER A 71 44.09 -11.19 12.63
C SER A 71 45.58 -10.85 12.74
N PHE A 72 45.92 -9.57 12.57
CA PHE A 72 47.30 -9.08 12.66
C PHE A 72 47.89 -9.26 14.07
N TRP A 73 47.14 -8.88 15.12
CA TRP A 73 47.55 -9.08 16.51
C TRP A 73 47.77 -10.57 16.82
N ALA A 74 46.82 -11.44 16.47
CA ALA A 74 46.96 -12.89 16.66
C ALA A 74 48.20 -13.46 15.93
N SER A 75 48.42 -13.06 14.67
CA SER A 75 49.60 -13.50 13.90
C SER A 75 50.93 -13.01 14.49
N THR A 76 50.90 -11.93 15.27
CA THR A 76 52.07 -11.39 15.99
C THR A 76 52.32 -12.20 17.26
N GLU A 77 51.27 -12.52 18.03
CA GLU A 77 51.41 -13.34 19.24
C GLU A 77 51.87 -14.77 18.94
N ASP A 78 51.42 -15.37 17.83
CA ASP A 78 51.89 -16.69 17.35
C ASP A 78 53.40 -16.68 17.10
N ARG A 79 53.92 -15.64 16.42
CA ARG A 79 55.36 -15.49 16.16
C ARG A 79 56.15 -15.32 17.46
N ASP A 80 55.63 -14.51 18.37
CA ASP A 80 56.22 -14.30 19.70
C ASP A 80 56.29 -15.59 20.53
N MET A 81 55.25 -16.43 20.49
CA MET A 81 55.27 -17.76 21.12
C MET A 81 56.28 -18.68 20.45
N ILE A 82 56.32 -18.75 19.12
CA ILE A 82 57.26 -19.60 18.37
C ILE A 82 58.71 -19.21 18.70
N THR A 83 59.03 -17.92 18.78
CA THR A 83 60.37 -17.45 19.16
C THR A 83 60.73 -17.85 20.60
N LYS A 84 59.82 -17.63 21.56
CA LYS A 84 60.00 -18.05 22.97
C LYS A 84 60.10 -19.58 23.14
N MET A 85 59.53 -20.37 22.23
CA MET A 85 59.67 -21.83 22.17
C MET A 85 60.95 -22.30 21.44
N ALA A 86 61.64 -21.43 20.69
CA ALA A 86 62.90 -21.75 20.02
C ALA A 86 64.11 -21.54 20.93
N GLU A 87 64.10 -20.50 21.77
CA GLU A 87 65.18 -20.15 22.72
C GLU A 87 65.69 -21.31 23.59
N PRO A 88 64.86 -22.23 24.14
CA PRO A 88 65.33 -23.32 24.97
C PRO A 88 66.31 -24.29 24.28
N LYS A 89 66.33 -24.34 22.94
CA LYS A 89 67.19 -25.27 22.17
C LYS A 89 68.59 -24.74 21.90
N LEU A 90 68.84 -23.44 22.05
CA LEU A 90 70.19 -22.85 21.92
C LEU A 90 71.00 -22.96 23.23
N ASN A 91 70.34 -23.02 24.38
CA ASN A 91 71.01 -23.00 25.69
C ASN A 91 71.70 -24.32 26.09
N GLN A 92 71.66 -25.37 25.26
CA GLN A 92 72.41 -26.62 25.52
C GLN A 92 73.89 -26.58 25.04
N SER A 93 74.35 -25.51 24.41
CA SER A 93 75.73 -25.37 23.92
C SER A 93 76.52 -24.18 24.48
N SER A 94 76.21 -23.71 25.70
CA SER A 94 77.08 -22.78 26.44
C SER A 94 76.85 -22.83 27.96
N PHE A 95 77.73 -23.53 28.68
CA PHE A 95 77.93 -23.33 30.13
C PHE A 95 78.85 -22.12 30.38
N VAL A 96 78.82 -21.57 31.60
CA VAL A 96 79.72 -20.49 32.12
C VAL A 96 79.46 -19.06 31.60
N HIS A 97 78.41 -18.40 32.12
CA HIS A 97 78.56 -17.30 33.10
C HIS A 97 77.19 -16.74 33.52
N ASP A 98 76.93 -16.69 34.83
CA ASP A 98 75.76 -16.03 35.42
C ASP A 98 76.11 -14.64 36.00
N ASP A 99 75.14 -13.98 36.64
CA ASP A 99 75.29 -12.75 37.47
C ASP A 99 75.53 -11.39 36.77
N LEU A 100 75.15 -11.21 35.50
CA LEU A 100 75.09 -9.86 34.89
C LEU A 100 73.93 -9.55 33.92
N PHE A 101 72.95 -10.46 33.77
CA PHE A 101 71.83 -10.30 32.81
C PHE A 101 70.43 -10.18 33.43
N GLY A 102 70.33 -9.81 34.71
CA GLY A 102 69.05 -9.63 35.42
C GLY A 102 68.10 -8.62 34.76
N ASP A 103 68.61 -7.52 34.21
CA ASP A 103 67.76 -6.47 33.63
C ASP A 103 67.24 -6.77 32.21
N LYS A 104 67.91 -7.58 31.38
CA LYS A 104 67.45 -7.81 29.99
C LYS A 104 66.07 -8.48 29.95
N LYS A 105 65.90 -9.58 30.70
CA LYS A 105 64.61 -10.28 30.83
C LYS A 105 63.51 -9.39 31.41
N LYS A 106 63.88 -8.40 32.23
CA LYS A 106 62.98 -7.39 32.79
C LYS A 106 62.58 -6.34 31.74
N PHE A 107 63.53 -5.89 30.93
CA PHE A 107 63.31 -4.92 29.85
C PHE A 107 62.48 -5.50 28.70
N GLU A 108 62.71 -6.76 28.35
CA GLU A 108 61.94 -7.49 27.33
C GLU A 108 60.50 -7.74 27.79
N SER A 109 60.30 -8.20 29.04
CA SER A 109 58.94 -8.37 29.58
C SER A 109 58.18 -7.04 29.72
N ILE A 110 58.85 -5.93 30.08
CA ILE A 110 58.24 -4.59 30.09
C ILE A 110 57.81 -4.16 28.67
N LYS A 111 58.65 -4.33 27.65
CA LYS A 111 58.27 -4.04 26.25
C LYS A 111 57.08 -4.87 25.77
N ILE A 112 57.06 -6.17 26.08
CA ILE A 112 55.98 -7.08 25.67
C ILE A 112 54.62 -6.65 26.27
N PHE A 113 54.61 -6.11 27.51
CA PHE A 113 53.41 -5.50 28.07
C PHE A 113 53.06 -4.17 27.40
N GLU A 114 54.03 -3.28 27.19
CA GLU A 114 53.80 -1.95 26.61
C GLU A 114 53.24 -2.03 25.17
N ASP A 115 53.68 -3.01 24.37
CA ASP A 115 53.13 -3.24 23.03
C ASP A 115 51.74 -3.92 23.06
N ARG A 116 51.48 -4.83 24.02
CA ARG A 116 50.14 -5.41 24.19
C ARG A 116 49.07 -4.38 24.56
N ASP A 117 49.39 -3.45 25.46
CA ASP A 117 48.48 -2.35 25.79
C ASP A 117 48.20 -1.46 24.57
N ARG A 118 49.17 -1.25 23.68
CA ARG A 118 48.96 -0.52 22.41
C ARG A 118 48.04 -1.28 21.46
N PHE A 119 48.21 -2.60 21.28
CA PHE A 119 47.30 -3.43 20.46
C PHE A 119 45.86 -3.37 20.94
N TYR A 120 45.64 -3.49 22.26
CA TYR A 120 44.32 -3.39 22.90
C TYR A 120 43.69 -2.01 22.71
N ASN A 121 44.43 -0.93 22.99
CA ASN A 121 43.92 0.44 22.87
C ASN A 121 43.50 0.77 21.42
N ILE A 122 44.28 0.36 20.42
CA ILE A 122 43.93 0.56 19.00
C ILE A 122 42.64 -0.18 18.64
N TYR A 123 42.48 -1.43 19.11
CA TYR A 123 41.26 -2.21 18.89
C TYR A 123 40.02 -1.56 19.52
N CYS A 124 40.14 -1.08 20.77
CA CYS A 124 39.05 -0.37 21.45
C CYS A 124 38.67 0.94 20.74
N ILE A 125 39.65 1.69 20.21
CA ILE A 125 39.39 2.90 19.41
C ILE A 125 38.67 2.56 18.10
N LEU A 126 39.10 1.51 17.39
CA LEU A 126 38.45 1.05 16.15
C LEU A 126 36.98 0.65 16.39
N ILE A 127 36.69 -0.10 17.46
CA ILE A 127 35.32 -0.43 17.85
C ILE A 127 34.52 0.82 18.21
N ALA A 128 35.06 1.73 19.02
CA ALA A 128 34.36 2.95 19.42
C ALA A 128 34.00 3.81 18.19
N CYS A 129 34.94 3.97 17.25
CA CYS A 129 34.70 4.63 15.97
C CYS A 129 33.63 3.90 15.12
N ALA A 130 33.69 2.57 15.01
CA ALA A 130 32.72 1.78 14.26
C ALA A 130 31.29 1.91 14.85
N VAL A 131 31.15 1.91 16.18
CA VAL A 131 29.86 2.11 16.88
C VAL A 131 29.33 3.53 16.64
N VAL A 132 30.16 4.57 16.82
CA VAL A 132 29.74 5.97 16.61
C VAL A 132 29.34 6.22 15.15
N VAL A 133 30.13 5.76 14.18
CA VAL A 133 29.80 5.88 12.75
C VAL A 133 28.56 5.04 12.41
N GLY A 134 28.37 3.87 13.03
CA GLY A 134 27.16 3.04 12.88
C GLY A 134 25.88 3.74 13.35
N ILE A 135 25.94 4.44 14.51
CA ILE A 135 24.83 5.25 15.03
C ILE A 135 24.53 6.42 14.07
N ILE A 136 25.56 7.14 13.62
CA ILE A 136 25.43 8.26 12.67
C ILE A 136 24.81 7.77 11.34
N ARG A 137 25.27 6.63 10.81
CA ARG A 137 24.75 6.00 9.59
C ARG A 137 23.24 5.77 9.66
N VAL A 138 22.79 5.10 10.73
CA VAL A 138 21.37 4.76 10.93
C VAL A 138 20.54 6.02 11.14
N SER A 139 20.97 6.91 12.04
CA SER A 139 20.27 8.16 12.35
C SER A 139 20.10 9.04 11.11
N MET A 140 21.16 9.22 10.31
CA MET A 140 21.12 9.98 9.07
C MET A 140 20.19 9.34 8.04
N PHE A 141 20.27 8.02 7.84
CA PHE A 141 19.49 7.32 6.82
C PHE A 141 17.97 7.43 7.09
N TYR A 142 17.53 7.13 8.31
CA TYR A 142 16.10 7.26 8.67
C TYR A 142 15.63 8.73 8.64
N THR A 143 16.49 9.68 9.03
CA THR A 143 16.16 11.12 8.92
C THR A 143 15.96 11.57 7.48
N LEU A 144 16.74 11.07 6.52
CA LEU A 144 16.55 11.34 5.09
C LEU A 144 15.26 10.69 4.57
N SER A 145 14.99 9.46 4.98
CA SER A 145 13.79 8.72 4.57
C SER A 145 12.48 9.41 5.02
N ALA A 146 12.39 9.78 6.30
CA ALA A 146 11.21 10.49 6.83
C ALA A 146 10.98 11.84 6.11
N ARG A 147 12.05 12.57 5.76
CA ARG A 147 11.96 13.79 4.95
C ARG A 147 11.43 13.51 3.55
N ALA A 148 11.84 12.42 2.91
CA ALA A 148 11.31 12.01 1.61
C ALA A 148 9.81 11.71 1.68
N ALA A 149 9.38 10.94 2.68
CA ALA A 149 7.96 10.63 2.91
C ALA A 149 7.11 11.90 3.11
N ILE A 150 7.54 12.81 3.99
CA ILE A 150 6.85 14.08 4.27
C ILE A 150 6.77 14.98 3.02
N LEU A 151 7.87 15.10 2.26
CA LEU A 151 7.89 15.93 1.05
C LEU A 151 7.03 15.33 -0.07
N MET A 152 7.03 14.01 -0.24
CA MET A 152 6.18 13.30 -1.20
C MET A 152 4.70 13.43 -0.82
N HIS A 153 4.34 13.18 0.44
CA HIS A 153 2.97 13.32 0.94
C HIS A 153 2.43 14.75 0.73
N SER A 154 3.19 15.77 1.13
CA SER A 154 2.77 17.18 1.01
C SER A 154 2.70 17.67 -0.45
N THR A 155 3.61 17.22 -1.31
CA THR A 155 3.55 17.50 -2.76
C THR A 155 2.34 16.85 -3.41
N MET A 156 2.10 15.55 -3.13
CA MET A 156 0.95 14.80 -3.60
C MET A 156 -0.37 15.43 -3.13
N PHE A 157 -0.47 15.86 -1.87
CA PHE A 157 -1.65 16.52 -1.30
C PHE A 157 -1.97 17.85 -2.02
N ASN A 158 -0.98 18.72 -2.16
CA ASN A 158 -1.11 20.01 -2.85
C ASN A 158 -1.47 19.86 -4.34
N LYS A 159 -1.02 18.76 -4.97
CA LYS A 159 -1.35 18.42 -6.37
C LYS A 159 -2.76 17.86 -6.52
N VAL A 160 -3.15 16.87 -5.71
CA VAL A 160 -4.49 16.27 -5.75
C VAL A 160 -5.57 17.30 -5.41
N LEU A 161 -5.35 18.23 -4.47
CA LEU A 161 -6.30 19.31 -4.20
C LEU A 161 -6.47 20.34 -5.34
N LYS A 162 -5.64 20.28 -6.38
CA LYS A 162 -5.62 21.25 -7.49
C LYS A 162 -5.75 20.60 -8.86
N THR A 163 -5.98 19.29 -8.95
CA THR A 163 -6.15 18.59 -10.23
C THR A 163 -7.60 18.75 -10.75
N PRO A 164 -7.85 18.78 -12.07
CA PRO A 164 -9.21 18.96 -12.62
C PRO A 164 -10.19 17.86 -12.17
N MET A 165 -11.48 18.19 -12.06
CA MET A 165 -12.54 17.28 -11.59
C MET A 165 -12.55 15.91 -12.31
N ARG A 166 -12.25 15.89 -13.63
CA ARG A 166 -12.07 14.67 -14.44
C ARG A 166 -11.19 13.62 -13.77
N PHE A 167 -10.14 14.02 -13.04
CA PHE A 167 -9.27 13.08 -12.33
C PHE A 167 -10.05 12.24 -11.31
N PHE A 168 -10.98 12.86 -10.58
CA PHE A 168 -11.83 12.19 -9.58
C PHE A 168 -12.94 11.38 -10.23
N ASP A 169 -13.48 11.83 -11.36
CA ASP A 169 -14.43 11.07 -12.18
C ASP A 169 -13.81 9.73 -12.67
N ILE A 170 -12.51 9.73 -12.98
CA ILE A 170 -11.74 8.56 -13.46
C ILE A 170 -11.04 7.78 -12.33
N ASN A 171 -10.86 8.36 -11.14
CA ASN A 171 -10.17 7.72 -10.02
C ASN A 171 -11.08 7.66 -8.78
N PRO A 172 -11.73 6.51 -8.52
CA PRO A 172 -12.54 6.31 -7.33
C PRO A 172 -11.80 6.70 -6.05
N LEU A 173 -12.47 7.41 -5.14
CA LEU A 173 -11.86 7.97 -3.93
C LEU A 173 -11.08 6.94 -3.10
N GLY A 174 -11.51 5.66 -3.07
CA GLY A 174 -10.77 4.57 -2.42
C GLY A 174 -9.37 4.32 -3.01
N ARG A 175 -9.17 4.48 -4.33
CA ARG A 175 -7.85 4.41 -4.99
C ARG A 175 -6.94 5.54 -4.50
N ILE A 176 -7.47 6.76 -4.42
CA ILE A 176 -6.74 7.95 -3.94
C ILE A 176 -6.37 7.79 -2.45
N MET A 177 -7.32 7.37 -1.61
CA MET A 177 -7.08 7.12 -0.18
C MET A 177 -6.06 6.00 0.06
N ASN A 178 -6.01 4.96 -0.79
CA ASN A 178 -4.97 3.94 -0.74
C ASN A 178 -3.57 4.50 -1.07
N ARG A 179 -3.44 5.53 -1.93
CA ARG A 179 -2.14 6.21 -2.11
C ARG A 179 -1.70 6.92 -0.84
N PHE A 180 -2.59 7.73 -0.25
CA PHE A 180 -2.29 8.51 0.97
C PHE A 180 -2.07 7.66 2.23
N SER A 181 -2.62 6.44 2.30
CA SER A 181 -2.47 5.56 3.47
C SER A 181 -1.43 4.45 3.23
N LYS A 182 -1.68 3.56 2.28
CA LYS A 182 -0.89 2.35 2.08
C LYS A 182 0.43 2.62 1.37
N ASP A 183 0.40 3.31 0.22
CA ASP A 183 1.62 3.57 -0.55
C ASP A 183 2.55 4.54 0.20
N ILE A 184 2.03 5.60 0.84
CA ILE A 184 2.82 6.46 1.74
C ILE A 184 3.33 5.70 2.98
N GLY A 185 2.53 4.85 3.61
CA GLY A 185 2.98 4.04 4.75
C GLY A 185 4.11 3.07 4.40
N TYR A 186 4.14 2.56 3.16
CA TYR A 186 5.27 1.78 2.66
C TYR A 186 6.53 2.64 2.44
N ILE A 187 6.39 3.91 2.08
CA ILE A 187 7.51 4.86 1.90
C ILE A 187 8.12 5.28 3.26
N ASP A 188 7.33 5.25 4.34
CA ASP A 188 7.73 5.70 5.68
C ASP A 188 8.34 4.58 6.56
N ASP A 189 7.77 3.36 6.54
CA ASP A 189 8.23 2.24 7.40
C ASP A 189 9.01 1.15 6.63
N LEU A 190 8.45 0.61 5.54
CA LEU A 190 9.00 -0.58 4.86
C LEU A 190 10.16 -0.28 3.89
N ILE A 191 10.08 0.79 3.09
CA ILE A 191 11.14 1.18 2.17
C ILE A 191 12.43 1.55 2.93
N PRO A 192 12.39 2.32 4.03
CA PRO A 192 13.60 2.63 4.79
C PRO A 192 14.23 1.37 5.38
N GLN A 193 13.45 0.44 5.93
CA GLN A 193 13.98 -0.83 6.40
C GLN A 193 14.64 -1.63 5.27
N THR A 194 13.93 -1.88 4.16
CA THR A 194 14.44 -2.75 3.07
C THR A 194 15.62 -2.13 2.30
N VAL A 195 15.60 -0.82 2.04
CA VAL A 195 16.73 -0.10 1.43
C VAL A 195 17.92 -0.04 2.40
N GLY A 196 17.67 0.18 3.69
CA GLY A 196 18.69 0.16 4.74
C GLY A 196 19.38 -1.20 4.85
N ASP A 197 18.60 -2.28 4.94
CA ASP A 197 19.08 -3.67 4.96
C ASP A 197 19.84 -4.01 3.68
N PHE A 198 19.31 -3.66 2.50
CA PHE A 198 20.00 -3.88 1.23
C PHE A 198 21.37 -3.18 1.19
N MET A 199 21.45 -1.91 1.64
CA MET A 199 22.71 -1.17 1.69
C MET A 199 23.70 -1.74 2.70
N ILE A 200 23.25 -2.19 3.89
CA ILE A 200 24.13 -2.86 4.88
C ILE A 200 24.73 -4.12 4.25
N VAL A 201 23.89 -4.95 3.64
CA VAL A 201 24.22 -6.30 3.18
C VAL A 201 25.07 -6.24 1.90
N LEU A 202 24.80 -5.28 1.01
CA LEU A 202 25.65 -4.98 -0.14
C LEU A 202 27.05 -4.56 0.30
N MET A 203 27.16 -3.69 1.32
CA MET A 203 28.46 -3.29 1.89
C MET A 203 29.17 -4.46 2.55
N MET A 204 28.47 -5.34 3.27
CA MET A 204 29.06 -6.57 3.83
C MET A 204 29.64 -7.47 2.73
N VAL A 205 28.89 -7.77 1.67
CA VAL A 205 29.36 -8.60 0.55
C VAL A 205 30.57 -7.98 -0.14
N LEU A 206 30.56 -6.66 -0.39
CA LEU A 206 31.71 -5.93 -0.93
C LEU A 206 32.92 -5.99 0.01
N GLY A 207 32.70 -5.91 1.33
CA GLY A 207 33.71 -6.11 2.37
C GLY A 207 34.34 -7.50 2.32
N SER A 208 33.53 -8.56 2.38
CA SER A 208 33.99 -9.95 2.34
C SER A 208 34.81 -10.28 1.10
N VAL A 209 34.38 -9.81 -0.07
CA VAL A 209 35.12 -9.99 -1.33
C VAL A 209 36.40 -9.16 -1.32
N SER A 210 36.37 -7.92 -0.81
CA SER A 210 37.57 -7.07 -0.72
C SER A 210 38.64 -7.66 0.21
N VAL A 211 38.26 -8.13 1.40
CA VAL A 211 39.16 -8.85 2.32
C VAL A 211 39.75 -10.08 1.63
N SER A 212 38.93 -10.89 0.97
CA SER A 212 39.39 -12.08 0.26
C SER A 212 40.41 -11.75 -0.84
N LEU A 213 40.21 -10.67 -1.59
CA LEU A 213 41.12 -10.21 -2.65
C LEU A 213 42.42 -9.58 -2.12
N ILE A 214 42.37 -8.88 -0.98
CA ILE A 214 43.56 -8.32 -0.31
C ILE A 214 44.46 -9.46 0.21
N LEU A 215 43.86 -10.52 0.77
CA LEU A 215 44.59 -11.67 1.33
C LEU A 215 45.06 -12.66 0.24
N ASN A 216 44.28 -12.83 -0.85
CA ASN A 216 44.64 -13.67 -1.98
C ASN A 216 44.07 -13.13 -3.30
N TYR A 217 44.90 -12.39 -4.03
CA TYR A 217 44.51 -11.74 -5.29
C TYR A 217 44.11 -12.72 -6.41
N TRP A 218 44.51 -14.00 -6.35
CA TRP A 218 44.12 -15.01 -7.36
C TRP A 218 42.62 -15.33 -7.32
N ILE A 219 41.92 -15.03 -6.21
CA ILE A 219 40.47 -15.19 -6.07
C ILE A 219 39.69 -14.33 -7.10
N ILE A 220 40.31 -13.30 -7.70
CA ILE A 220 39.68 -12.51 -8.77
C ILE A 220 39.24 -13.37 -9.98
N ILE A 221 39.98 -14.45 -10.28
CA ILE A 221 39.70 -15.34 -11.42
C ILE A 221 38.34 -16.05 -11.26
N PRO A 222 38.03 -16.74 -10.14
CA PRO A 222 36.69 -17.28 -9.90
C PRO A 222 35.62 -16.21 -9.58
N THR A 223 35.97 -15.06 -8.98
CA THR A 223 34.98 -14.01 -8.66
C THR A 223 34.28 -13.45 -9.92
N ILE A 224 35.00 -13.25 -11.03
CA ILE A 224 34.44 -12.69 -12.27
C ILE A 224 33.29 -13.55 -12.85
N PRO A 225 33.46 -14.83 -13.21
CA PRO A 225 32.39 -15.67 -13.75
C PRO A 225 31.27 -15.92 -12.72
N LEU A 226 31.60 -15.98 -11.43
CA LEU A 226 30.59 -16.08 -10.36
C LEU A 226 29.68 -14.84 -10.33
N THR A 227 30.23 -13.65 -10.56
CA THR A 227 29.48 -12.39 -10.64
C THR A 227 28.54 -12.37 -11.84
N PHE A 228 28.99 -12.84 -13.01
CA PHE A 228 28.11 -13.00 -14.18
C PHE A 228 26.98 -14.01 -13.92
N LEU A 229 27.27 -15.15 -13.29
CA LEU A 229 26.27 -16.15 -12.91
C LEU A 229 25.25 -15.59 -11.91
N PHE A 230 25.70 -14.82 -10.92
CA PHE A 230 24.86 -14.14 -9.94
C PHE A 230 23.92 -13.11 -10.60
N ILE A 231 24.43 -12.28 -11.52
CA ILE A 231 23.62 -11.32 -12.29
C ILE A 231 22.56 -12.04 -13.15
N TYR A 232 22.94 -13.15 -13.81
CA TYR A 232 22.01 -13.97 -14.59
C TYR A 232 20.89 -14.57 -13.73
N ILE A 233 21.25 -15.18 -12.58
CA ILE A 233 20.28 -15.74 -11.63
C ILE A 233 19.35 -14.64 -11.07
N ARG A 234 19.88 -13.46 -10.70
CA ARG A 234 19.07 -12.31 -10.26
C ARG A 234 18.07 -11.90 -11.33
N ARG A 235 18.51 -11.71 -12.59
CA ARG A 235 17.66 -11.24 -13.69
C ARG A 235 16.54 -12.24 -14.01
N TYR A 236 16.84 -13.54 -13.99
CA TYR A 236 15.86 -14.60 -14.24
C TYR A 236 14.83 -14.71 -13.11
N PHE A 237 15.27 -14.62 -11.85
CA PHE A 237 14.39 -14.64 -10.68
C PHE A 237 13.47 -13.42 -10.58
N LEU A 238 14.01 -12.21 -10.80
CA LEU A 238 13.32 -10.95 -10.53
C LEU A 238 12.04 -10.83 -11.36
N ALA A 239 12.09 -11.15 -12.66
CA ALA A 239 10.93 -11.08 -13.55
C ALA A 239 9.73 -11.90 -13.02
N THR A 240 9.95 -13.19 -12.70
CA THR A 240 8.90 -14.06 -12.16
C THR A 240 8.48 -13.66 -10.75
N SER A 241 9.42 -13.23 -9.91
CA SER A 241 9.14 -12.88 -8.51
C SER A 241 8.22 -11.67 -8.38
N MET A 242 8.45 -10.63 -9.21
CA MET A 242 7.57 -9.45 -9.31
C MET A 242 6.16 -9.86 -9.76
N GLU A 243 6.05 -10.69 -10.81
CA GLU A 243 4.77 -11.13 -11.37
C GLU A 243 3.96 -12.01 -10.39
N LEU A 244 4.62 -12.90 -9.64
CA LEU A 244 3.95 -13.70 -8.61
C LEU A 244 3.44 -12.84 -7.44
N LYS A 245 4.20 -11.81 -7.04
CA LYS A 245 3.78 -10.86 -6.01
C LYS A 245 2.66 -9.93 -6.50
N ARG A 246 2.63 -9.61 -7.80
CA ARG A 246 1.50 -8.93 -8.47
C ARG A 246 0.22 -9.75 -8.38
N ILE A 247 0.28 -11.05 -8.67
CA ILE A 247 -0.90 -11.94 -8.60
C ILE A 247 -1.35 -12.16 -7.14
N GLU A 248 -0.43 -12.29 -6.17
CA GLU A 248 -0.78 -12.30 -4.74
C GLU A 248 -1.56 -11.04 -4.34
N GLY A 249 -1.05 -9.86 -4.71
CA GLY A 249 -1.68 -8.58 -4.41
C GLY A 249 -3.05 -8.38 -5.06
N ILE A 250 -3.26 -8.92 -6.28
CA ILE A 250 -4.56 -8.92 -6.97
C ILE A 250 -5.52 -9.86 -6.25
N ASN A 251 -5.16 -11.13 -6.08
CA ASN A 251 -6.04 -12.17 -5.53
C ASN A 251 -6.42 -11.93 -4.07
N ARG A 252 -5.65 -11.11 -3.34
CA ARG A 252 -5.94 -10.68 -1.98
C ARG A 252 -7.10 -9.68 -1.88
N SER A 253 -7.37 -8.88 -2.91
CA SER A 253 -8.42 -7.84 -2.85
C SER A 253 -9.85 -8.38 -2.89
N PRO A 254 -10.21 -9.38 -3.74
CA PRO A 254 -11.53 -10.00 -3.72
C PRO A 254 -11.96 -10.53 -2.36
N ILE A 255 -11.04 -11.12 -1.58
CA ILE A 255 -11.33 -11.65 -0.24
C ILE A 255 -11.91 -10.56 0.67
N PHE A 256 -11.30 -9.37 0.70
CA PHE A 256 -11.78 -8.26 1.54
C PHE A 256 -13.09 -7.65 1.00
N VAL A 257 -13.26 -7.55 -0.31
CA VAL A 257 -14.52 -7.06 -0.92
C VAL A 257 -15.66 -8.02 -0.62
N HIS A 258 -15.45 -9.33 -0.76
CA HIS A 258 -16.44 -10.37 -0.44
C HIS A 258 -16.85 -10.32 1.02
N VAL A 259 -15.88 -10.29 1.95
CA VAL A 259 -16.13 -10.17 3.40
C VAL A 259 -16.89 -8.88 3.73
N ASN A 260 -16.49 -7.73 3.17
CA ASN A 260 -17.19 -6.47 3.43
C ASN A 260 -18.64 -6.51 2.93
N ASN A 261 -18.87 -7.07 1.74
CA ASN A 261 -20.20 -7.20 1.15
C ASN A 261 -21.09 -8.17 1.93
N THR A 262 -20.56 -9.32 2.37
CA THR A 262 -21.38 -10.29 3.13
C THR A 262 -21.63 -9.88 4.58
N MET A 263 -20.72 -9.14 5.22
CA MET A 263 -20.99 -8.52 6.53
C MET A 263 -22.05 -7.41 6.41
N SER A 264 -22.00 -6.57 5.36
CA SER A 264 -22.98 -5.51 5.14
C SER A 264 -24.36 -6.04 4.71
N GLY A 265 -24.40 -7.12 3.92
CA GLY A 265 -25.62 -7.73 3.37
C GLY A 265 -26.25 -8.83 4.23
N MET A 266 -25.77 -9.08 5.46
CA MET A 266 -26.05 -10.32 6.20
C MET A 266 -27.55 -10.58 6.47
N SER A 267 -28.37 -9.54 6.57
CA SER A 267 -29.83 -9.66 6.71
C SER A 267 -30.50 -10.27 5.46
N ILE A 268 -30.08 -9.84 4.26
CA ILE A 268 -30.56 -10.33 2.98
C ILE A 268 -30.07 -11.77 2.75
N ILE A 269 -28.81 -12.03 3.08
CA ILE A 269 -28.17 -13.35 2.95
C ILE A 269 -28.93 -14.41 3.75
N ARG A 270 -29.28 -14.10 5.02
CA ARG A 270 -30.09 -14.96 5.88
C ARG A 270 -31.51 -15.14 5.40
N ALA A 271 -32.15 -14.07 4.93
CA ALA A 271 -33.50 -14.15 4.36
C ALA A 271 -33.55 -15.06 3.11
N ALA A 272 -32.42 -15.19 2.39
CA ALA A 272 -32.28 -16.06 1.24
C ALA A 272 -31.69 -17.46 1.55
N ASN A 273 -31.20 -17.72 2.78
CA ASN A 273 -30.46 -18.93 3.18
C ASN A 273 -29.22 -19.21 2.30
N MET A 274 -28.46 -18.17 1.95
CA MET A 274 -27.35 -18.22 0.98
C MET A 274 -25.96 -18.39 1.62
N GLU A 275 -25.89 -18.62 2.93
CA GLU A 275 -24.63 -18.69 3.69
C GLU A 275 -23.67 -19.75 3.16
N GLU A 276 -24.14 -20.94 2.79
CA GLU A 276 -23.27 -22.03 2.33
C GLU A 276 -22.56 -21.66 1.02
N LYS A 277 -23.29 -21.18 0.02
CA LYS A 277 -22.71 -20.70 -1.26
C LYS A 277 -21.69 -19.58 -1.04
N LEU A 278 -21.96 -18.66 -0.11
CA LEU A 278 -21.06 -17.55 0.20
C LEU A 278 -19.81 -17.97 1.01
N ASN A 279 -19.84 -19.12 1.69
CA ASN A 279 -18.65 -19.78 2.22
C ASN A 279 -17.82 -20.42 1.09
N GLU A 280 -18.46 -21.09 0.12
CA GLU A 280 -17.74 -21.68 -1.02
C GLU A 280 -17.04 -20.61 -1.88
N GLU A 281 -17.72 -19.50 -2.19
CA GLU A 281 -17.11 -18.35 -2.88
C GLU A 281 -15.95 -17.74 -2.08
N PHE A 282 -16.04 -17.69 -0.75
CA PHE A 282 -14.94 -17.25 0.12
C PHE A 282 -13.75 -18.22 0.09
N PHE A 283 -13.99 -19.53 0.14
CA PHE A 283 -12.93 -20.54 0.05
C PHE A 283 -12.21 -20.45 -1.29
N VAL A 284 -12.96 -20.35 -2.40
CA VAL A 284 -12.40 -20.20 -3.76
C VAL A 284 -11.49 -18.96 -3.88
N HIS A 285 -11.94 -17.79 -3.43
CA HIS A 285 -11.09 -16.59 -3.41
C HIS A 285 -9.83 -16.76 -2.54
N THR A 286 -9.97 -17.45 -1.40
CA THR A 286 -8.86 -17.72 -0.46
C THR A 286 -7.84 -18.70 -1.06
N ASP A 287 -8.29 -19.71 -1.81
CA ASP A 287 -7.42 -20.67 -2.50
C ASP A 287 -6.68 -20.03 -3.69
N TYR A 288 -7.33 -19.11 -4.43
CA TYR A 288 -6.65 -18.31 -5.46
C TYR A 288 -5.52 -17.42 -4.90
N HIS A 289 -5.71 -16.82 -3.72
CA HIS A 289 -4.64 -16.10 -3.03
C HIS A 289 -3.51 -17.05 -2.56
N THR A 290 -3.89 -18.19 -1.99
CA THR A 290 -2.97 -19.21 -1.47
C THR A 290 -2.04 -19.76 -2.54
N ARG A 291 -2.55 -20.03 -3.75
CA ARG A 291 -1.76 -20.49 -4.90
C ARG A 291 -0.64 -19.50 -5.25
N ALA A 292 -0.96 -18.21 -5.31
CA ALA A 292 -0.01 -17.15 -5.63
C ALA A 292 1.05 -16.96 -4.53
N ASN A 293 0.62 -16.87 -3.26
CA ASN A 293 1.54 -16.76 -2.11
C ASN A 293 2.48 -17.97 -2.03
N SER A 294 1.95 -19.19 -2.18
CA SER A 294 2.75 -20.42 -2.16
C SER A 294 3.76 -20.47 -3.31
N ALA A 295 3.35 -20.12 -4.54
CA ALA A 295 4.24 -20.04 -5.69
C ALA A 295 5.38 -19.03 -5.46
N PHE A 296 5.09 -17.86 -4.88
CA PHE A 296 6.09 -16.87 -4.50
C PHE A 296 7.08 -17.41 -3.45
N MET A 297 6.61 -18.15 -2.43
CA MET A 297 7.49 -18.81 -1.46
C MET A 297 8.38 -19.89 -2.11
N TYR A 298 7.82 -20.74 -2.98
CA TYR A 298 8.57 -21.79 -3.67
C TYR A 298 9.65 -21.20 -4.60
N VAL A 299 9.34 -20.12 -5.33
CA VAL A 299 10.31 -19.37 -6.16
C VAL A 299 11.41 -18.74 -5.30
N ASN A 300 11.07 -18.13 -4.16
CA ASN A 300 12.05 -17.62 -3.20
C ASN A 300 12.98 -18.70 -2.65
N ARG A 301 12.50 -19.95 -2.49
CA ARG A 301 13.33 -21.06 -2.02
C ARG A 301 14.19 -21.68 -3.12
N TRP A 302 13.67 -21.79 -4.35
CA TRP A 302 14.43 -22.19 -5.54
C TRP A 302 15.68 -21.30 -5.72
N LEU A 303 15.51 -19.99 -5.55
CA LEU A 303 16.62 -19.02 -5.58
C LEU A 303 17.66 -19.32 -4.49
N GLY A 304 17.21 -19.48 -3.24
CA GLY A 304 18.09 -19.73 -2.08
C GLY A 304 19.00 -20.93 -2.30
N ILE A 305 18.42 -22.08 -2.64
CA ILE A 305 19.16 -23.32 -2.96
C ILE A 305 20.24 -23.05 -4.01
N ARG A 306 19.93 -22.34 -5.09
CA ARG A 306 20.89 -22.08 -6.17
C ARG A 306 22.01 -21.14 -5.76
N LEU A 307 21.74 -20.14 -4.94
CA LEU A 307 22.76 -19.20 -4.45
C LEU A 307 23.67 -19.82 -3.39
N ASP A 308 23.13 -20.61 -2.46
CA ASP A 308 23.92 -21.26 -1.42
C ASP A 308 24.90 -22.29 -2.02
N TRP A 309 24.52 -22.99 -3.10
CA TRP A 309 25.43 -23.83 -3.88
C TRP A 309 26.54 -23.02 -4.57
N VAL A 310 26.20 -21.88 -5.18
CA VAL A 310 27.19 -20.98 -5.83
C VAL A 310 28.17 -20.42 -4.81
N ALA A 311 27.70 -19.99 -3.63
CA ALA A 311 28.54 -19.50 -2.53
C ALA A 311 29.44 -20.61 -1.93
N SER A 312 28.92 -21.83 -1.82
CA SER A 312 29.70 -22.99 -1.35
C SER A 312 30.81 -23.37 -2.34
N ILE A 313 30.53 -23.34 -3.64
CA ILE A 313 31.53 -23.56 -4.71
C ILE A 313 32.60 -22.46 -4.69
N PHE A 314 32.21 -21.20 -4.53
CA PHE A 314 33.17 -20.08 -4.40
C PHE A 314 34.11 -20.28 -3.20
N THR A 315 33.55 -20.61 -2.03
CA THR A 315 34.31 -20.88 -0.81
C THR A 315 35.30 -22.04 -1.00
N TYR A 316 34.86 -23.14 -1.63
CA TYR A 316 35.74 -24.28 -1.91
C TYR A 316 36.92 -23.90 -2.81
N ILE A 317 36.68 -23.14 -3.89
CA ILE A 317 37.74 -22.69 -4.81
C ILE A 317 38.73 -21.75 -4.11
N ALA A 318 38.23 -20.82 -3.27
CA ALA A 318 39.07 -19.89 -2.53
C ALA A 318 39.95 -20.59 -1.47
N LEU A 319 39.41 -21.57 -0.75
CA LEU A 319 40.18 -22.41 0.18
C LEU A 319 41.23 -23.26 -0.55
N PHE A 320 40.86 -23.88 -1.67
CA PHE A 320 41.78 -24.65 -2.51
C PHE A 320 42.92 -23.79 -3.08
N SER A 321 42.63 -22.55 -3.46
CA SER A 321 43.65 -21.58 -3.89
C SER A 321 44.69 -21.32 -2.79
N CYS A 322 44.28 -21.16 -1.53
CA CYS A 322 45.23 -20.94 -0.43
C CYS A 322 46.09 -22.17 -0.10
N ILE A 323 45.58 -23.39 -0.33
CA ILE A 323 46.36 -24.63 -0.21
C ILE A 323 47.47 -24.66 -1.28
N LEU A 324 47.11 -24.43 -2.55
CA LEU A 324 48.08 -24.37 -3.65
C LEU A 324 49.14 -23.29 -3.44
N MET A 325 48.77 -22.09 -2.99
CA MET A 325 49.73 -21.00 -2.76
C MET A 325 50.78 -21.35 -1.70
N LYS A 326 50.42 -22.17 -0.71
CA LYS A 326 51.34 -22.69 0.31
C LYS A 326 52.24 -23.80 -0.23
N GLU A 327 51.69 -24.78 -0.95
CA GLU A 327 52.47 -25.88 -1.54
C GLU A 327 53.52 -25.38 -2.56
N TRP A 328 53.20 -24.32 -3.31
CA TRP A 328 54.06 -23.75 -4.35
C TRP A 328 54.95 -22.60 -3.84
N ASN A 329 54.94 -22.29 -2.54
CA ASN A 329 55.68 -21.17 -1.91
C ASN A 329 55.47 -19.80 -2.58
N LEU A 330 54.32 -19.58 -3.23
CA LEU A 330 54.02 -18.36 -3.97
C LEU A 330 53.60 -17.18 -3.07
N LEU A 331 53.18 -17.46 -1.83
CA LEU A 331 52.66 -16.48 -0.87
C LEU A 331 52.86 -16.94 0.57
N THR A 332 53.45 -16.09 1.42
CA THR A 332 53.63 -16.36 2.86
C THR A 332 52.37 -16.00 3.65
N ILE A 333 51.31 -16.80 3.49
CA ILE A 333 50.02 -16.58 4.19
C ILE A 333 50.12 -17.07 5.64
N ASN A 334 49.80 -16.22 6.63
CA ASN A 334 49.80 -16.61 8.04
C ASN A 334 48.52 -17.39 8.41
N ALA A 335 48.55 -18.15 9.50
CA ALA A 335 47.38 -18.92 9.96
C ALA A 335 46.18 -18.01 10.30
N GLY A 336 46.43 -16.85 10.93
CA GLY A 336 45.41 -15.84 11.19
C GLY A 336 44.73 -15.33 9.92
N ASP A 337 45.51 -15.02 8.88
CA ASP A 337 44.99 -14.51 7.60
C ASP A 337 44.10 -15.53 6.88
N VAL A 338 44.49 -16.81 6.89
CA VAL A 338 43.63 -17.90 6.38
C VAL A 338 42.34 -18.02 7.19
N GLY A 339 42.41 -17.88 8.52
CA GLY A 339 41.25 -17.87 9.40
C GLY A 339 40.30 -16.71 9.13
N LEU A 340 40.83 -15.49 8.99
CA LEU A 340 40.07 -14.28 8.66
C LEU A 340 39.38 -14.42 7.30
N MET A 341 40.12 -14.86 6.27
CA MET A 341 39.55 -15.10 4.94
C MET A 341 38.44 -16.14 4.99
N LEU A 342 38.64 -17.25 5.72
CA LEU A 342 37.66 -18.31 5.90
C LEU A 342 36.37 -17.80 6.57
N VAL A 343 36.47 -16.99 7.63
CA VAL A 343 35.30 -16.37 8.29
C VAL A 343 34.50 -15.52 7.30
N TYR A 344 35.19 -14.64 6.55
CA TYR A 344 34.55 -13.75 5.58
C TYR A 344 33.95 -14.48 4.37
N LEU A 345 34.58 -15.55 3.88
CA LEU A 345 34.04 -16.41 2.81
C LEU A 345 32.79 -17.17 3.25
N LEU A 346 32.79 -17.70 4.48
CA LEU A 346 31.64 -18.42 5.01
C LEU A 346 30.43 -17.53 5.26
N GLN A 347 30.68 -16.25 5.62
CA GLN A 347 29.63 -15.25 5.73
C GLN A 347 28.91 -14.98 4.39
N LEU A 348 29.56 -15.18 3.23
CA LEU A 348 28.93 -15.01 1.91
C LEU A 348 27.80 -16.02 1.64
N VAL A 349 27.86 -17.21 2.26
CA VAL A 349 26.75 -18.17 2.27
C VAL A 349 25.60 -17.54 3.07
N GLY A 350 24.39 -17.52 2.52
CA GLY A 350 23.28 -16.76 3.08
C GLY A 350 23.30 -15.25 2.81
N LEU A 351 24.44 -14.53 2.95
CA LEU A 351 24.50 -13.09 2.60
C LEU A 351 24.15 -12.86 1.12
N PHE A 352 24.64 -13.68 0.19
CA PHE A 352 24.27 -13.56 -1.22
C PHE A 352 22.77 -13.78 -1.47
N GLN A 353 22.15 -14.75 -0.78
CA GLN A 353 20.70 -14.98 -0.83
C GLN A 353 19.92 -13.77 -0.32
N TRP A 354 20.35 -13.21 0.82
CA TRP A 354 19.71 -12.06 1.44
C TRP A 354 19.89 -10.79 0.60
N THR A 355 21.06 -10.59 -0.03
CA THR A 355 21.34 -9.49 -0.96
C THR A 355 20.35 -9.47 -2.13
N ILE A 356 20.15 -10.61 -2.82
CA ILE A 356 19.20 -10.66 -3.94
C ILE A 356 17.78 -10.43 -3.45
N ARG A 357 17.34 -11.10 -2.37
CA ARG A 357 15.99 -10.92 -1.82
C ARG A 357 15.72 -9.46 -1.46
N GLN A 358 16.60 -8.81 -0.71
CA GLN A 358 16.43 -7.40 -0.36
C GLN A 358 16.48 -6.49 -1.59
N SER A 359 17.33 -6.78 -2.59
CA SER A 359 17.30 -6.03 -3.87
C SER A 359 15.95 -6.13 -4.59
N CYS A 360 15.28 -7.30 -4.52
CA CYS A 360 13.97 -7.51 -5.11
C CYS A 360 12.83 -6.93 -4.24
N GLU A 361 12.95 -6.94 -2.91
CA GLU A 361 11.96 -6.30 -2.04
C GLU A 361 11.97 -4.77 -2.19
N VAL A 362 13.16 -4.16 -2.30
CA VAL A 362 13.32 -2.75 -2.66
C VAL A 362 12.68 -2.44 -4.03
N GLU A 363 12.96 -3.26 -5.05
CA GLU A 363 12.36 -3.11 -6.39
C GLU A 363 10.81 -3.20 -6.35
N ASN A 364 10.27 -4.15 -5.58
CA ASN A 364 8.82 -4.30 -5.38
C ASN A 364 8.20 -3.07 -4.69
N LEU A 365 8.79 -2.58 -3.61
CA LEU A 365 8.24 -1.48 -2.82
C LEU A 365 8.39 -0.12 -3.52
N MET A 366 9.41 0.07 -4.36
CA MET A 366 9.57 1.29 -5.16
C MET A 366 8.43 1.53 -6.16
N THR A 367 7.61 0.52 -6.48
CA THR A 367 6.36 0.73 -7.24
C THR A 367 5.39 1.69 -6.51
N SER A 368 5.36 1.69 -5.18
CA SER A 368 4.58 2.65 -4.38
C SER A 368 5.15 4.08 -4.46
N VAL A 369 6.48 4.23 -4.54
CA VAL A 369 7.13 5.53 -4.82
C VAL A 369 6.76 6.04 -6.21
N GLU A 370 6.79 5.18 -7.23
CA GLU A 370 6.44 5.56 -8.60
C GLU A 370 4.99 6.07 -8.68
N ARG A 371 4.04 5.33 -8.09
CA ARG A 371 2.62 5.73 -8.00
C ARG A 371 2.38 7.03 -7.23
N VAL A 372 3.16 7.32 -6.19
CA VAL A 372 3.10 8.60 -5.45
C VAL A 372 3.75 9.74 -6.24
N LEU A 373 4.78 9.45 -7.05
CA LEU A 373 5.39 10.41 -7.98
C LEU A 373 4.46 10.74 -9.15
N GLU A 374 3.71 9.78 -9.70
CA GLU A 374 2.65 10.05 -10.70
C GLU A 374 1.63 11.08 -10.17
N TYR A 375 1.15 10.87 -8.94
CA TYR A 375 0.22 11.78 -8.28
C TYR A 375 0.87 13.15 -7.94
N SER A 376 2.20 13.20 -7.82
CA SER A 376 2.97 14.44 -7.65
C SER A 376 3.28 15.16 -8.97
N GLU A 377 3.26 14.46 -10.12
CA GLU A 377 3.44 15.04 -11.45
C GLU A 377 2.10 15.47 -12.11
N LEU A 378 0.94 15.26 -11.46
CA LEU A 378 -0.41 15.63 -11.95
C LEU A 378 -0.52 17.06 -12.50
N GLU A 379 -1.31 17.23 -13.56
CA GLU A 379 -1.72 18.54 -14.06
C GLU A 379 -2.57 19.28 -13.02
N THR A 380 -2.37 20.58 -12.89
CA THR A 380 -3.11 21.44 -11.95
C THR A 380 -3.99 22.42 -12.70
N GLU A 381 -5.23 22.59 -12.26
CA GLU A 381 -6.13 23.63 -12.76
C GLU A 381 -5.45 25.00 -12.72
N PRO A 382 -5.63 25.84 -13.76
CA PRO A 382 -5.06 27.17 -13.85
C PRO A 382 -5.85 28.19 -13.00
N LEU A 383 -5.95 27.95 -11.68
CA LEU A 383 -6.82 28.68 -10.75
C LEU A 383 -6.71 30.20 -10.86
N ASP A 384 -5.48 30.72 -10.86
CA ASP A 384 -5.17 32.16 -10.86
C ASP A 384 -4.83 32.74 -12.25
N LYS A 385 -4.82 31.92 -13.31
CA LYS A 385 -4.49 32.39 -14.67
C LYS A 385 -5.75 32.81 -15.41
N GLY A 386 -5.86 34.09 -15.73
CA GLY A 386 -6.83 34.64 -16.67
C GLY A 386 -6.25 35.85 -17.38
N ASP A 387 -6.59 36.03 -18.65
CA ASP A 387 -6.11 37.15 -19.49
C ASP A 387 -6.65 38.51 -19.01
N ARG A 388 -7.77 38.51 -18.28
CA ARG A 388 -8.46 39.70 -17.77
C ARG A 388 -8.96 39.45 -16.36
N LYS A 389 -8.55 40.30 -15.41
CA LYS A 389 -9.22 40.39 -14.10
C LYS A 389 -10.56 41.13 -14.24
N PRO A 390 -11.64 40.65 -13.61
CA PRO A 390 -12.93 41.35 -13.63
C PRO A 390 -12.91 42.55 -12.67
N PRO A 391 -13.82 43.54 -12.84
CA PRO A 391 -14.10 44.55 -11.84
C PRO A 391 -14.50 43.94 -10.48
N VAL A 392 -14.23 44.64 -9.38
CA VAL A 392 -14.56 44.15 -8.01
C VAL A 392 -16.05 43.87 -7.84
N GLU A 393 -16.91 44.67 -8.49
CA GLU A 393 -18.37 44.56 -8.45
C GLU A 393 -18.96 43.59 -9.49
N TRP A 394 -18.15 42.97 -10.34
CA TRP A 394 -18.63 42.03 -11.37
C TRP A 394 -19.01 40.67 -10.75
N PRO A 395 -20.02 39.95 -11.28
CA PRO A 395 -21.01 40.44 -12.24
C PRO A 395 -21.95 41.45 -11.56
N SER A 396 -22.20 42.56 -12.25
CA SER A 396 -23.00 43.68 -11.76
C SER A 396 -24.49 43.40 -11.93
N ASN A 397 -24.87 42.82 -13.07
CA ASN A 397 -26.26 42.53 -13.44
C ASN A 397 -26.57 41.03 -13.34
N GLY A 398 -25.64 40.17 -13.77
CA GLY A 398 -25.84 38.72 -13.81
C GLY A 398 -26.51 38.22 -15.09
N GLU A 399 -26.36 38.94 -16.21
CA GLU A 399 -26.80 38.48 -17.53
C GLU A 399 -25.92 37.33 -18.02
N ILE A 400 -26.48 36.32 -18.70
CA ILE A 400 -25.74 35.14 -19.17
C ILE A 400 -26.11 34.82 -20.63
N CYS A 401 -25.13 34.87 -21.54
CA CYS A 401 -25.29 34.56 -22.96
C CYS A 401 -24.42 33.37 -23.38
N PHE A 402 -25.06 32.30 -23.85
CA PHE A 402 -24.44 31.14 -24.48
C PHE A 402 -24.46 31.34 -26.00
N ASN A 403 -23.29 31.44 -26.64
CA ASN A 403 -23.13 31.59 -28.08
C ASN A 403 -22.43 30.36 -28.67
N ASN A 404 -23.18 29.54 -29.41
CA ASN A 404 -22.75 28.26 -30.02
C ASN A 404 -22.02 27.30 -29.05
N VAL A 405 -22.42 27.29 -27.78
CA VAL A 405 -21.69 26.58 -26.72
C VAL A 405 -21.85 25.07 -26.85
N SER A 406 -20.73 24.35 -26.84
CA SER A 406 -20.70 22.88 -26.87
C SER A 406 -19.78 22.35 -25.77
N PHE A 407 -20.16 21.26 -25.12
CA PHE A 407 -19.46 20.74 -23.94
C PHE A 407 -19.24 19.22 -24.05
N LYS A 408 -18.08 18.77 -23.58
CA LYS A 408 -17.68 17.36 -23.48
C LYS A 408 -16.80 17.17 -22.24
N TYR A 409 -16.96 16.05 -21.54
CA TYR A 409 -16.22 15.73 -20.31
C TYR A 409 -14.72 15.46 -20.56
N ASP A 410 -14.38 15.02 -21.77
CA ASP A 410 -13.01 14.93 -22.26
C ASP A 410 -12.95 15.28 -23.75
N LYS A 411 -11.75 15.68 -24.21
CA LYS A 411 -11.43 15.95 -25.61
C LYS A 411 -11.78 14.81 -26.56
N ASN A 412 -11.62 13.55 -26.13
CA ASN A 412 -11.87 12.34 -26.94
C ASN A 412 -13.34 11.88 -26.88
N LEU A 413 -14.13 12.35 -25.91
CA LEU A 413 -15.54 11.99 -25.76
C LEU A 413 -16.44 12.82 -26.67
N SER A 414 -17.62 12.27 -26.99
CA SER A 414 -18.63 12.97 -27.76
C SER A 414 -19.22 14.18 -27.01
N TYR A 415 -19.68 15.20 -27.74
CA TYR A 415 -20.32 16.36 -27.16
C TYR A 415 -21.63 15.99 -26.44
N VAL A 416 -21.69 16.29 -25.13
CA VAL A 416 -22.88 16.12 -24.29
C VAL A 416 -23.77 17.37 -24.33
N LEU A 417 -23.20 18.56 -24.55
CA LEU A 417 -23.97 19.74 -25.01
C LEU A 417 -23.53 20.11 -26.43
N LYS A 418 -24.50 20.40 -27.29
CA LYS A 418 -24.33 20.52 -28.75
C LYS A 418 -24.96 21.82 -29.25
N ASN A 419 -24.13 22.84 -29.48
CA ASN A 419 -24.53 24.13 -30.06
C ASN A 419 -25.64 24.87 -29.30
N ILE A 420 -25.53 24.95 -27.98
CA ILE A 420 -26.43 25.68 -27.09
C ILE A 420 -26.34 27.18 -27.41
N ASN A 421 -27.49 27.78 -27.73
CA ASN A 421 -27.65 29.20 -28.02
C ASN A 421 -28.83 29.74 -27.21
N ILE A 422 -28.56 30.37 -26.08
CA ILE A 422 -29.57 30.95 -25.17
C ILE A 422 -29.07 32.24 -24.52
N LYS A 423 -29.99 33.18 -24.29
CA LYS A 423 -29.78 34.39 -23.48
C LYS A 423 -30.70 34.37 -22.26
N ILE A 424 -30.11 34.47 -21.08
CA ILE A 424 -30.76 34.64 -19.78
C ILE A 424 -30.50 36.08 -19.34
N ASN A 425 -31.56 36.81 -19.01
CA ASN A 425 -31.49 38.21 -18.63
C ASN A 425 -31.09 38.36 -17.14
N ALA A 426 -30.59 39.53 -16.78
CA ALA A 426 -30.27 39.87 -15.39
C ALA A 426 -31.50 39.74 -14.46
N GLY A 427 -31.36 39.04 -13.34
CA GLY A 427 -32.44 38.82 -12.37
C GLY A 427 -33.49 37.78 -12.76
N GLU A 428 -33.32 37.10 -13.91
CA GLU A 428 -34.30 36.15 -14.44
C GLU A 428 -34.19 34.76 -13.80
N LYS A 429 -35.34 34.09 -13.60
CA LYS A 429 -35.43 32.75 -13.01
C LYS A 429 -35.71 31.71 -14.09
N ILE A 430 -34.79 30.75 -14.23
CA ILE A 430 -34.79 29.73 -15.28
C ILE A 430 -34.92 28.33 -14.67
N GLY A 431 -35.99 27.61 -14.99
CA GLY A 431 -36.08 26.17 -14.75
C GLY A 431 -35.36 25.38 -15.85
N ILE A 432 -34.73 24.25 -15.53
CA ILE A 432 -34.15 23.33 -16.52
C ILE A 432 -34.80 21.96 -16.38
N VAL A 433 -35.37 21.46 -17.48
CA VAL A 433 -36.06 20.15 -17.57
C VAL A 433 -35.49 19.29 -18.69
N GLY A 434 -35.77 18.00 -18.61
CA GLY A 434 -35.35 16.99 -19.57
C GLY A 434 -35.16 15.63 -18.89
N ARG A 435 -35.24 14.55 -19.68
CA ARG A 435 -35.00 13.18 -19.21
C ARG A 435 -33.57 13.03 -18.64
N THR A 436 -33.32 11.96 -17.89
CA THR A 436 -31.96 11.61 -17.44
C THR A 436 -31.03 11.48 -18.66
N GLY A 437 -29.78 11.97 -18.55
CA GLY A 437 -28.85 12.04 -19.67
C GLY A 437 -29.09 13.17 -20.70
N ALA A 438 -30.11 14.02 -20.53
CA ALA A 438 -30.38 15.12 -21.47
C ALA A 438 -29.33 16.26 -21.49
N GLY A 439 -28.40 16.29 -20.53
CA GLY A 439 -27.35 17.32 -20.39
C GLY A 439 -27.58 18.36 -19.28
N LYS A 440 -28.58 18.18 -18.41
CA LYS A 440 -28.97 19.18 -17.37
C LYS A 440 -27.78 19.65 -16.52
N SER A 441 -27.15 18.76 -15.77
CA SER A 441 -26.00 19.07 -14.89
C SER A 441 -24.73 19.48 -15.67
N SER A 442 -24.63 19.11 -16.95
CA SER A 442 -23.55 19.56 -17.83
C SER A 442 -23.59 21.07 -18.10
N ILE A 443 -24.76 21.73 -18.01
CA ILE A 443 -24.85 23.20 -18.05
C ILE A 443 -24.20 23.82 -16.81
N ILE A 444 -24.40 23.24 -15.62
CA ILE A 444 -23.73 23.69 -14.39
C ILE A 444 -22.22 23.54 -14.52
N GLN A 445 -21.75 22.37 -14.97
CA GLN A 445 -20.31 22.11 -15.18
C GLN A 445 -19.69 23.04 -16.24
N THR A 446 -20.48 23.47 -17.23
CA THR A 446 -20.09 24.51 -18.21
C THR A 446 -19.97 25.89 -17.55
N LEU A 447 -20.96 26.31 -16.77
CA LEU A 447 -20.96 27.61 -16.06
C LEU A 447 -19.81 27.75 -15.06
N PHE A 448 -19.52 26.68 -14.29
CA PHE A 448 -18.40 26.64 -13.36
C PHE A 448 -17.04 26.35 -14.02
N ARG A 449 -17.01 26.16 -15.35
CA ARG A 449 -15.81 25.84 -16.14
C ARG A 449 -15.02 24.65 -15.53
N MET A 450 -15.73 23.54 -15.31
CA MET A 450 -15.15 22.28 -14.77
C MET A 450 -14.44 21.46 -15.87
N ALA A 451 -14.84 21.67 -17.12
CA ALA A 451 -14.01 21.44 -18.31
C ALA A 451 -14.19 22.66 -19.22
N GLU A 452 -13.21 22.94 -20.08
CA GLU A 452 -13.28 24.08 -21.00
C GLU A 452 -14.29 23.81 -22.13
N PRO A 453 -15.35 24.62 -22.29
CA PRO A 453 -16.34 24.43 -23.34
C PRO A 453 -15.85 24.96 -24.70
N ASP A 454 -16.38 24.44 -25.78
CA ASP A 454 -16.27 25.02 -27.12
C ASP A 454 -17.37 26.09 -27.32
N GLY A 455 -17.16 27.05 -28.23
CA GLY A 455 -18.00 28.25 -28.36
C GLY A 455 -17.60 29.38 -27.39
N SER A 456 -18.53 30.30 -27.09
CA SER A 456 -18.33 31.44 -26.19
C SER A 456 -19.48 31.56 -25.19
N LEU A 457 -19.14 31.73 -23.91
CA LEU A 457 -20.09 31.91 -22.81
C LEU A 457 -19.75 33.20 -22.07
N ILE A 458 -20.66 34.18 -22.14
CA ILE A 458 -20.45 35.55 -21.70
C ILE A 458 -21.33 35.83 -20.48
N ILE A 459 -20.75 36.46 -19.46
CA ILE A 459 -21.47 36.94 -18.27
C ILE A 459 -21.28 38.46 -18.14
N ASP A 460 -22.40 39.18 -18.11
CA ASP A 460 -22.55 40.63 -18.36
C ASP A 460 -21.91 41.07 -19.70
N ASP A 461 -20.59 41.24 -19.73
CA ASP A 461 -19.79 41.66 -20.92
C ASP A 461 -18.50 40.84 -21.12
N ILE A 462 -18.26 39.82 -20.28
CA ILE A 462 -16.98 39.10 -20.23
C ILE A 462 -17.16 37.62 -20.55
N ASP A 463 -16.49 37.14 -21.60
CA ASP A 463 -16.34 35.71 -21.87
C ASP A 463 -15.60 35.03 -20.71
N ILE A 464 -16.22 34.01 -20.11
CA ILE A 464 -15.71 33.34 -18.91
C ILE A 464 -14.34 32.68 -19.11
N LYS A 465 -13.90 32.43 -20.35
CA LYS A 465 -12.56 31.89 -20.66
C LYS A 465 -11.43 32.88 -20.37
N LYS A 466 -11.72 34.18 -20.43
CA LYS A 466 -10.73 35.25 -20.18
C LYS A 466 -10.49 35.50 -18.68
N LEU A 467 -11.35 34.96 -17.82
CA LEU A 467 -11.29 35.08 -16.36
C LEU A 467 -10.44 33.95 -15.76
N SER A 468 -9.86 34.20 -14.59
CA SER A 468 -9.31 33.11 -13.78
C SER A 468 -10.43 32.22 -13.23
N LEU A 469 -10.16 30.94 -12.98
CA LEU A 469 -11.16 30.03 -12.39
C LEU A 469 -11.54 30.47 -10.97
N HIS A 470 -10.60 31.06 -10.22
CA HIS A 470 -10.87 31.64 -8.91
C HIS A 470 -11.85 32.82 -9.01
N ASP A 471 -11.60 33.79 -9.89
CA ASP A 471 -12.46 34.98 -10.02
C ASP A 471 -13.87 34.64 -10.54
N LEU A 472 -14.00 33.61 -11.39
CA LEU A 472 -15.28 33.09 -11.84
C LEU A 472 -16.03 32.36 -10.70
N ARG A 473 -15.42 31.32 -10.11
CA ARG A 473 -16.08 30.44 -9.12
C ARG A 473 -16.30 31.14 -7.77
N SER A 474 -15.54 32.20 -7.45
CA SER A 474 -15.79 33.06 -6.29
C SER A 474 -17.03 33.96 -6.44
N LYS A 475 -17.55 34.16 -7.66
CA LYS A 475 -18.72 35.02 -7.93
C LYS A 475 -20.04 34.27 -8.17
N LEU A 476 -19.98 32.97 -8.47
CA LEU A 476 -21.14 32.08 -8.58
C LEU A 476 -21.46 31.41 -7.23
N SER A 477 -22.74 31.19 -6.91
CA SER A 477 -23.15 30.28 -5.82
C SER A 477 -23.89 29.05 -6.37
N ILE A 478 -23.75 27.92 -5.68
CA ILE A 478 -24.48 26.68 -5.99
C ILE A 478 -25.07 26.08 -4.71
N ILE A 479 -26.32 25.62 -4.83
CA ILE A 479 -27.00 24.79 -3.83
C ILE A 479 -27.14 23.39 -4.45
N PRO A 480 -26.35 22.39 -4.01
CA PRO A 480 -26.33 21.06 -4.59
C PRO A 480 -27.52 20.17 -4.13
N GLN A 481 -27.73 19.08 -4.86
CA GLN A 481 -28.74 18.05 -4.60
C GLN A 481 -28.50 17.32 -3.26
N GLU A 482 -27.23 17.05 -2.94
CA GLU A 482 -26.81 16.55 -1.63
C GLU A 482 -26.05 17.65 -0.87
N PRO A 483 -26.55 18.12 0.30
CA PRO A 483 -25.93 19.21 1.04
C PRO A 483 -24.69 18.74 1.81
N THR A 484 -23.51 19.14 1.34
CA THR A 484 -22.23 18.76 1.94
C THR A 484 -21.80 19.72 3.06
N LEU A 485 -21.59 19.16 4.26
CA LEU A 485 -21.03 19.86 5.41
C LEU A 485 -19.68 19.26 5.81
N PHE A 486 -18.76 20.13 6.23
CA PHE A 486 -17.41 19.77 6.69
C PHE A 486 -17.42 19.49 8.20
N ILE A 487 -16.45 18.70 8.66
CA ILE A 487 -16.20 18.52 10.09
C ILE A 487 -15.62 19.83 10.63
N GLY A 488 -16.22 20.36 11.69
CA GLY A 488 -15.90 21.67 12.26
C GLY A 488 -17.11 22.20 13.04
N THR A 489 -17.18 23.50 13.29
CA THR A 489 -18.36 24.15 13.90
C THR A 489 -19.36 24.63 12.83
N ILE A 490 -20.58 24.99 13.24
CA ILE A 490 -21.57 25.64 12.37
C ILE A 490 -21.00 26.94 11.78
N ARG A 491 -20.27 27.73 12.59
CA ARG A 491 -19.54 28.94 12.14
C ARG A 491 -18.62 28.65 10.96
N THR A 492 -17.67 27.73 11.15
CA THR A 492 -16.71 27.35 10.10
C THR A 492 -17.36 26.70 8.88
N ASN A 493 -18.56 26.14 9.04
CA ASN A 493 -19.35 25.67 7.91
C ASN A 493 -20.03 26.81 7.14
N LEU A 494 -20.54 27.84 7.80
CA LEU A 494 -21.16 29.01 7.15
C LEU A 494 -20.12 29.91 6.47
N ASP A 495 -18.99 30.16 7.15
CA ASP A 495 -17.85 30.93 6.64
C ASP A 495 -16.53 30.17 6.88
N PRO A 496 -16.09 29.36 5.88
CA PRO A 496 -14.82 28.63 5.96
C PRO A 496 -13.56 29.50 5.93
N LEU A 497 -13.67 30.81 5.69
CA LEU A 497 -12.55 31.74 5.53
C LEU A 497 -12.47 32.81 6.64
N ASN A 498 -13.44 32.85 7.57
CA ASN A 498 -13.60 33.87 8.61
C ASN A 498 -13.49 35.31 8.06
N GLN A 499 -14.18 35.57 6.95
CA GLN A 499 -14.30 36.88 6.31
C GLN A 499 -15.45 37.72 6.87
N TYR A 500 -16.44 37.09 7.52
CA TYR A 500 -17.69 37.73 7.94
C TYR A 500 -17.88 37.73 9.47
N PRO A 501 -18.35 38.84 10.06
CA PRO A 501 -18.68 38.91 11.48
C PRO A 501 -20.00 38.18 11.79
N ASP A 502 -20.13 37.72 13.04
CA ASP A 502 -21.20 36.86 13.56
C ASP A 502 -22.62 37.39 13.31
N ASN A 503 -22.81 38.71 13.29
CA ASN A 503 -24.11 39.31 13.00
C ASN A 503 -24.58 39.03 11.56
N VAL A 504 -23.68 38.93 10.58
CA VAL A 504 -24.01 38.53 9.21
C VAL A 504 -24.36 37.04 9.14
N LEU A 505 -23.69 36.21 9.95
CA LEU A 505 -24.00 34.77 10.05
C LEU A 505 -25.39 34.57 10.68
N TRP A 506 -25.70 35.27 11.77
CA TRP A 506 -27.01 35.19 12.44
C TRP A 506 -28.16 35.77 11.61
N ASP A 507 -27.93 36.85 10.85
CA ASP A 507 -28.90 37.42 9.89
C ASP A 507 -29.21 36.42 8.76
N ALA A 508 -28.19 35.79 8.16
CA ALA A 508 -28.38 34.74 7.17
C ALA A 508 -29.12 33.51 7.74
N LEU A 509 -28.86 33.15 9.00
CA LEU A 509 -29.59 32.08 9.71
C LEU A 509 -31.06 32.46 10.05
N GLU A 510 -31.35 33.75 10.23
CA GLU A 510 -32.70 34.27 10.45
C GLU A 510 -33.52 34.21 9.15
N GLN A 511 -32.92 34.62 8.03
CA GLN A 511 -33.52 34.59 6.70
C GLN A 511 -33.88 33.16 6.23
N VAL A 512 -33.15 32.13 6.69
CA VAL A 512 -33.47 30.71 6.45
C VAL A 512 -34.24 30.03 7.60
N GLN A 513 -34.78 30.82 8.55
CA GLN A 513 -35.59 30.34 9.69
C GLN A 513 -34.89 29.32 10.62
N LEU A 514 -33.55 29.25 10.59
CA LEU A 514 -32.74 28.27 11.34
C LEU A 514 -32.11 28.85 12.62
N LYS A 515 -32.14 30.18 12.79
CA LYS A 515 -31.58 30.93 13.93
C LYS A 515 -31.97 30.36 15.29
N GLU A 516 -33.26 30.14 15.57
CA GLU A 516 -33.69 29.62 16.87
C GLU A 516 -33.25 28.17 17.08
N ALA A 517 -33.34 27.31 16.06
CA ALA A 517 -32.88 25.92 16.16
C ALA A 517 -31.37 25.77 16.40
N ILE A 518 -30.56 26.75 16.02
CA ILE A 518 -29.11 26.80 16.33
C ILE A 518 -28.86 27.47 17.69
N LYS A 519 -29.68 28.42 18.09
CA LYS A 519 -29.64 29.09 19.40
C LYS A 519 -30.13 28.20 20.55
N GLU A 520 -30.93 27.17 20.27
CA GLU A 520 -31.25 26.06 21.17
C GLU A 520 -30.09 25.04 21.31
N MET A 521 -29.13 25.03 20.39
CA MET A 521 -27.92 24.20 20.54
C MET A 521 -27.00 24.83 21.59
N LYS A 522 -26.46 23.96 22.45
CA LYS A 522 -25.71 24.32 23.67
C LYS A 522 -24.61 25.36 23.45
N ASP A 523 -23.93 25.31 22.30
CA ASP A 523 -22.75 26.12 21.98
C ASP A 523 -23.01 27.05 20.77
N GLY A 524 -24.26 27.20 20.34
CA GLY A 524 -24.68 28.14 19.29
C GLY A 524 -23.97 27.92 17.95
N LEU A 525 -23.37 28.97 17.39
CA LEU A 525 -22.55 28.91 16.18
C LEU A 525 -21.32 27.99 16.32
N GLU A 526 -20.80 27.78 17.53
CA GLU A 526 -19.65 26.91 17.76
C GLU A 526 -20.03 25.44 18.03
N SER A 527 -21.32 25.08 17.88
CA SER A 527 -21.78 23.70 17.94
C SER A 527 -21.11 22.84 16.86
N GLU A 528 -20.65 21.64 17.24
CA GLU A 528 -19.94 20.74 16.33
C GLU A 528 -20.85 20.14 15.24
N VAL A 529 -20.29 20.03 14.04
CA VAL A 529 -20.88 19.37 12.87
C VAL A 529 -20.07 18.10 12.61
N HIS A 530 -20.73 16.94 12.75
CA HIS A 530 -20.10 15.64 12.53
C HIS A 530 -19.81 15.40 11.02
N LYS A 531 -19.13 14.29 10.69
CA LYS A 531 -18.81 13.91 9.30
C LYS A 531 -20.07 13.91 8.42
N GLY A 532 -20.11 14.78 7.39
CA GLY A 532 -21.27 14.96 6.50
C GLY A 532 -22.51 15.52 7.21
N GLY A 533 -22.34 16.18 8.36
CA GLY A 533 -23.42 16.63 9.24
C GLY A 533 -24.32 15.50 9.74
N SER A 534 -23.77 14.33 10.11
CA SER A 534 -24.59 13.18 10.54
C SER A 534 -25.45 13.43 11.78
N ASN A 535 -25.18 14.51 12.53
CA ASN A 535 -25.98 15.02 13.66
C ASN A 535 -27.08 16.03 13.26
N LEU A 536 -27.28 16.32 11.97
CA LEU A 536 -28.25 17.28 11.45
C LEU A 536 -29.22 16.62 10.46
N SER A 537 -30.48 17.07 10.41
CA SER A 537 -31.46 16.60 9.43
C SER A 537 -31.11 17.06 8.01
N VAL A 538 -31.55 16.34 6.98
CA VAL A 538 -31.28 16.70 5.57
C VAL A 538 -31.75 18.13 5.27
N GLY A 539 -32.94 18.51 5.75
CA GLY A 539 -33.47 19.86 5.63
C GLY A 539 -32.62 20.92 6.34
N GLN A 540 -32.12 20.65 7.55
CA GLN A 540 -31.21 21.56 8.25
C GLN A 540 -29.90 21.79 7.48
N LYS A 541 -29.32 20.73 6.89
CA LYS A 541 -28.13 20.86 6.03
C LYS A 541 -28.42 21.72 4.79
N GLN A 542 -29.60 21.54 4.18
CA GLN A 542 -30.01 22.34 3.02
C GLN A 542 -30.16 23.83 3.37
N LEU A 543 -30.73 24.15 4.54
CA LEU A 543 -30.86 25.52 5.05
C LEU A 543 -29.49 26.15 5.37
N ILE A 544 -28.52 25.37 5.89
CA ILE A 544 -27.12 25.83 6.06
C ILE A 544 -26.48 26.11 4.69
N CYS A 545 -26.70 25.25 3.68
CA CYS A 545 -26.23 25.51 2.31
C CYS A 545 -26.90 26.75 1.67
N LEU A 546 -28.17 27.02 1.98
CA LEU A 546 -28.87 28.23 1.56
C LEU A 546 -28.28 29.48 2.25
N ALA A 547 -28.01 29.41 3.56
CA ALA A 547 -27.39 30.50 4.32
C ALA A 547 -25.99 30.86 3.78
N ARG A 548 -25.17 29.88 3.38
CA ARG A 548 -23.89 30.13 2.67
C ARG A 548 -24.07 30.98 1.42
N ALA A 549 -25.07 30.67 0.60
CA ALA A 549 -25.35 31.41 -0.63
C ALA A 549 -25.83 32.84 -0.34
N ILE A 550 -26.59 33.05 0.74
CA ILE A 550 -27.02 34.37 1.22
C ILE A 550 -25.82 35.19 1.69
N ILE A 551 -24.93 34.63 2.53
CA ILE A 551 -23.71 35.30 3.01
C ILE A 551 -22.82 35.76 1.85
N LYS A 552 -22.68 34.92 0.81
CA LYS A 552 -21.85 35.18 -0.37
C LYS A 552 -22.41 36.25 -1.33
N LYS A 553 -23.71 36.59 -1.24
CA LYS A 553 -24.40 37.66 -2.01
C LYS A 553 -24.12 37.67 -3.53
N SER A 554 -24.02 36.48 -4.13
CA SER A 554 -23.79 36.30 -5.57
C SER A 554 -25.00 36.71 -6.41
N LYS A 555 -24.80 37.51 -7.47
CA LYS A 555 -25.84 37.85 -8.46
C LYS A 555 -26.34 36.65 -9.30
N ILE A 556 -25.57 35.57 -9.37
CA ILE A 556 -25.95 34.34 -10.08
C ILE A 556 -25.98 33.17 -9.08
N LEU A 557 -27.14 32.54 -8.97
CA LEU A 557 -27.38 31.37 -8.11
C LEU A 557 -27.77 30.15 -8.96
N ILE A 558 -27.12 29.02 -8.70
CA ILE A 558 -27.45 27.73 -9.29
C ILE A 558 -28.10 26.86 -8.19
N ILE A 559 -29.19 26.17 -8.52
CA ILE A 559 -29.91 25.27 -7.64
C ILE A 559 -30.06 23.93 -8.37
N ASP A 560 -29.42 22.88 -7.87
CA ASP A 560 -29.43 21.55 -8.49
C ASP A 560 -30.27 20.60 -7.64
N GLU A 561 -31.55 20.41 -7.98
CA GLU A 561 -32.50 19.47 -7.34
C GLU A 561 -32.60 19.54 -5.79
N ALA A 562 -32.30 20.71 -5.22
CA ALA A 562 -32.07 21.00 -3.80
C ALA A 562 -33.15 20.56 -2.77
N THR A 563 -34.34 20.13 -3.20
CA THR A 563 -35.41 19.67 -2.27
C THR A 563 -35.91 18.25 -2.56
N ALA A 564 -35.22 17.49 -3.43
CA ALA A 564 -35.59 16.12 -3.79
C ALA A 564 -35.67 15.16 -2.58
N ASN A 565 -34.79 15.34 -1.60
CA ASN A 565 -34.66 14.50 -0.40
C ASN A 565 -35.18 15.18 0.89
N VAL A 566 -36.07 16.16 0.74
CA VAL A 566 -36.59 17.02 1.84
C VAL A 566 -38.10 16.83 1.99
N ASP A 567 -38.59 16.92 3.24
CA ASP A 567 -40.01 16.85 3.58
C ASP A 567 -40.79 18.08 3.10
N PHE A 568 -42.10 17.97 2.93
CA PHE A 568 -42.94 19.04 2.35
C PHE A 568 -42.91 20.36 3.12
N LYS A 569 -42.74 20.34 4.46
CA LYS A 569 -42.68 21.56 5.27
C LYS A 569 -41.36 22.27 5.05
N THR A 570 -40.23 21.55 5.08
CA THR A 570 -38.91 22.15 4.87
C THR A 570 -38.65 22.49 3.39
N ASP A 571 -39.20 21.75 2.43
CA ASP A 571 -39.24 22.13 1.00
C ASP A 571 -39.93 23.50 0.85
N SER A 572 -41.11 23.66 1.45
CA SER A 572 -41.83 24.94 1.44
C SER A 572 -41.01 26.10 2.04
N MET A 573 -40.34 25.88 3.18
CA MET A 573 -39.46 26.86 3.82
C MET A 573 -38.26 27.23 2.94
N VAL A 574 -37.59 26.25 2.33
CA VAL A 574 -36.47 26.47 1.40
C VAL A 574 -36.94 27.28 0.18
N GLN A 575 -38.07 26.93 -0.43
CA GLN A 575 -38.62 27.63 -1.59
C GLN A 575 -39.12 29.05 -1.26
N GLU A 576 -39.62 29.31 -0.05
CA GLU A 576 -39.96 30.66 0.39
C GLU A 576 -38.70 31.51 0.63
N ALA A 577 -37.72 31.00 1.36
CA ALA A 577 -36.45 31.68 1.60
C ALA A 577 -35.70 31.98 0.27
N ILE A 578 -35.69 31.05 -0.70
CA ILE A 578 -35.16 31.29 -2.05
C ILE A 578 -35.89 32.46 -2.73
N ARG A 579 -37.23 32.46 -2.72
CA ARG A 579 -38.04 33.48 -3.40
C ARG A 579 -37.92 34.87 -2.77
N GLN A 580 -37.70 34.96 -1.46
CA GLN A 580 -37.47 36.22 -0.76
C GLN A 580 -36.02 36.72 -0.93
N CYS A 581 -35.02 35.90 -0.62
CA CYS A 581 -33.62 36.33 -0.53
C CYS A 581 -32.94 36.56 -1.90
N PHE A 582 -33.36 35.83 -2.95
CA PHE A 582 -32.75 35.89 -4.28
C PHE A 582 -33.70 36.52 -5.32
N LYS A 583 -34.44 37.56 -4.91
CA LYS A 583 -35.37 38.28 -5.79
C LYS A 583 -34.68 39.07 -6.91
N GLU A 584 -33.47 39.57 -6.67
CA GLU A 584 -32.68 40.39 -7.61
C GLU A 584 -31.48 39.63 -8.22
N CYS A 585 -31.45 38.30 -8.08
CA CYS A 585 -30.40 37.45 -8.62
C CYS A 585 -30.93 36.63 -9.80
N THR A 586 -30.08 36.39 -10.79
CA THR A 586 -30.35 35.42 -11.85
C THR A 586 -30.29 34.01 -11.24
N VAL A 587 -31.38 33.24 -11.31
CA VAL A 587 -31.47 31.91 -10.67
C VAL A 587 -31.64 30.83 -11.73
N ILE A 588 -30.81 29.80 -11.68
CA ILE A 588 -30.90 28.62 -12.56
C ILE A 588 -31.23 27.40 -11.70
N THR A 589 -32.44 26.86 -11.85
CA THR A 589 -32.96 25.72 -11.09
C THR A 589 -33.10 24.48 -11.96
N ILE A 590 -32.27 23.46 -11.75
CA ILE A 590 -32.54 22.10 -12.24
C ILE A 590 -33.54 21.44 -11.28
N ALA A 591 -34.59 20.83 -11.83
CA ALA A 591 -35.60 20.15 -11.02
C ALA A 591 -36.09 18.84 -11.63
N HIS A 592 -36.21 17.83 -10.77
CA HIS A 592 -36.93 16.59 -11.03
C HIS A 592 -38.42 16.68 -10.63
N ARG A 593 -38.77 17.58 -9.70
CA ARG A 593 -40.15 17.90 -9.30
C ARG A 593 -40.62 19.14 -10.06
N LEU A 594 -41.59 19.02 -10.96
CA LEU A 594 -42.06 20.16 -11.77
C LEU A 594 -42.63 21.32 -10.93
N HIS A 595 -43.13 21.02 -9.73
CA HIS A 595 -43.67 22.00 -8.78
C HIS A 595 -42.67 23.12 -8.39
N THR A 596 -41.35 22.88 -8.43
CA THR A 596 -40.32 23.85 -7.99
C THR A 596 -39.77 24.75 -9.10
N ILE A 597 -40.35 24.67 -10.31
CA ILE A 597 -39.94 25.45 -11.49
C ILE A 597 -41.13 26.00 -12.30
N ILE A 598 -42.37 25.66 -11.92
CA ILE A 598 -43.57 26.03 -12.68
C ILE A 598 -43.94 27.52 -12.52
N ASP A 599 -43.33 28.20 -11.54
CA ASP A 599 -43.42 29.62 -11.23
C ASP A 599 -42.17 30.43 -11.63
N ASN A 600 -41.22 29.84 -12.38
CA ASN A 600 -40.06 30.54 -12.95
C ASN A 600 -40.44 31.38 -14.20
N ASP A 601 -39.61 32.36 -14.56
CA ASP A 601 -39.86 33.23 -15.73
C ASP A 601 -39.77 32.44 -17.05
N ARG A 602 -38.77 31.56 -17.17
CA ARG A 602 -38.60 30.64 -18.32
C ARG A 602 -38.20 29.22 -17.90
N ILE A 603 -38.52 28.25 -18.75
CA ILE A 603 -38.11 26.85 -18.67
C ILE A 603 -37.30 26.50 -19.93
N LEU A 604 -36.14 25.87 -19.70
CA LEU A 604 -35.23 25.33 -20.69
C LEU A 604 -35.41 23.82 -20.81
N CYS A 605 -36.00 23.39 -21.91
CA CYS A 605 -36.22 22.00 -22.24
C CYS A 605 -35.02 21.42 -23.00
N LEU A 606 -34.27 20.52 -22.36
CA LEU A 606 -33.14 19.83 -22.96
C LEU A 606 -33.51 18.42 -23.44
N SER A 607 -32.98 18.02 -24.59
CA SER A 607 -32.95 16.63 -25.03
C SER A 607 -31.70 16.34 -25.85
N GLN A 608 -31.07 15.18 -25.60
CA GLN A 608 -29.87 14.70 -26.31
C GLN A 608 -28.71 15.73 -26.42
N GLY A 609 -28.61 16.65 -25.46
CA GLY A 609 -27.61 17.73 -25.45
C GLY A 609 -27.97 18.99 -26.22
N ARG A 610 -29.21 19.13 -26.68
CA ARG A 610 -29.70 20.32 -27.40
C ARG A 610 -30.84 20.98 -26.65
N VAL A 611 -30.98 22.29 -26.84
CA VAL A 611 -32.19 23.03 -26.49
C VAL A 611 -33.27 22.63 -27.50
N VAL A 612 -34.38 22.06 -27.02
CA VAL A 612 -35.54 21.74 -27.84
C VAL A 612 -36.55 22.88 -27.75
N ASN A 613 -36.76 23.40 -26.54
CA ASN A 613 -37.64 24.54 -26.28
C ASN A 613 -37.01 25.44 -25.22
N PHE A 614 -37.16 26.75 -25.37
CA PHE A 614 -36.82 27.72 -24.35
C PHE A 614 -37.87 28.81 -24.37
N GLY A 615 -38.78 28.75 -23.40
CA GLY A 615 -40.01 29.54 -23.33
C GLY A 615 -40.52 29.55 -21.90
N ARG A 616 -41.59 30.29 -21.63
CA ARG A 616 -42.12 30.44 -20.27
C ARG A 616 -42.94 29.20 -19.81
N PRO A 617 -43.24 28.99 -18.52
CA PRO A 617 -43.66 27.67 -18.01
C PRO A 617 -44.89 27.07 -18.69
N TYR A 618 -46.04 27.73 -18.61
CA TYR A 618 -47.25 27.27 -19.28
C TYR A 618 -47.33 27.74 -20.75
N GLU A 619 -46.24 28.31 -21.31
CA GLU A 619 -46.02 28.47 -22.78
C GLU A 619 -45.91 27.11 -23.44
N LEU A 620 -45.63 26.15 -22.59
CA LEU A 620 -45.51 24.75 -22.85
C LEU A 620 -46.75 24.01 -22.25
N ILE A 621 -48.03 24.53 -22.20
CA ILE A 621 -49.30 23.68 -21.99
C ILE A 621 -50.71 23.94 -22.77
N GLU A 622 -50.92 24.54 -23.99
CA GLU A 622 -52.10 24.51 -25.03
C GLU A 622 -52.01 23.69 -26.38
N ASP A 623 -51.17 24.03 -27.40
CA ASP A 623 -50.89 23.28 -28.69
C ASP A 623 -49.61 22.34 -28.75
N GLU A 624 -49.63 21.18 -29.43
CA GLU A 624 -49.16 19.82 -28.99
C GLU A 624 -47.70 19.29 -29.24
N THR A 625 -46.60 20.06 -29.04
CA THR A 625 -45.22 19.57 -29.41
C THR A 625 -44.03 19.64 -28.41
N THR A 626 -43.89 20.69 -27.61
CA THR A 626 -42.69 21.00 -26.75
C THR A 626 -42.42 20.07 -25.54
N ILE A 627 -41.21 19.99 -24.96
CA ILE A 627 -40.92 19.07 -23.84
C ILE A 627 -41.42 19.58 -22.46
N LEU A 628 -42.75 19.77 -22.28
CA LEU A 628 -43.39 19.91 -20.94
C LEU A 628 -44.77 19.20 -20.71
N HIS A 629 -45.36 18.48 -21.68
CA HIS A 629 -46.62 17.71 -21.49
C HIS A 629 -46.35 16.29 -20.96
N ASP A 630 -45.42 15.48 -21.53
CA ASP A 630 -45.15 14.08 -21.11
C ASP A 630 -45.18 14.03 -19.58
N LEU A 631 -44.31 14.84 -18.97
CA LEU A 631 -44.03 14.88 -17.53
C LEU A 631 -45.13 15.55 -16.69
N VAL A 632 -46.08 16.28 -17.28
CA VAL A 632 -47.24 16.88 -16.57
C VAL A 632 -48.48 16.00 -16.72
N PHE A 633 -48.67 15.39 -17.90
CA PHE A 633 -49.84 14.59 -18.27
C PHE A 633 -49.60 13.08 -18.14
N SER A 634 -48.39 12.64 -17.81
CA SER A 634 -48.12 11.32 -17.20
C SER A 634 -48.50 11.29 -15.72
N LEU A 635 -48.60 12.44 -15.05
CA LEU A 635 -48.97 12.54 -13.63
C LEU A 635 -50.46 12.26 -13.42
N GLU A 636 -50.78 11.82 -12.21
CA GLU A 636 -52.16 11.61 -11.78
C GLU A 636 -53.01 12.88 -11.96
N LYS A 637 -54.29 12.69 -12.28
CA LYS A 637 -55.20 13.79 -12.67
C LYS A 637 -55.24 14.93 -11.65
N LEU A 638 -55.24 14.62 -10.36
CA LEU A 638 -55.35 15.60 -9.28
C LEU A 638 -54.06 16.43 -9.09
N GLU A 639 -52.90 15.85 -9.34
CA GLU A 639 -51.61 16.55 -9.30
C GLU A 639 -51.37 17.36 -10.58
N ARG A 640 -51.70 16.76 -11.74
CA ARG A 640 -51.76 17.43 -13.05
C ARG A 640 -52.63 18.69 -12.98
N ASP A 641 -53.86 18.59 -12.49
CA ASP A 641 -54.79 19.73 -12.42
C ASP A 641 -54.24 20.85 -11.52
N LYS A 642 -53.54 20.53 -10.43
CA LYS A 642 -52.84 21.52 -9.58
C LYS A 642 -51.66 22.19 -10.29
N LEU A 643 -50.77 21.41 -10.92
CA LEU A 643 -49.64 21.97 -11.67
C LEU A 643 -50.13 22.81 -12.86
N VAL A 644 -51.15 22.34 -13.56
CA VAL A 644 -51.84 23.08 -14.62
C VAL A 644 -52.50 24.34 -14.07
N GLU A 645 -53.04 24.36 -12.85
CA GLU A 645 -53.57 25.60 -12.25
C GLU A 645 -52.46 26.57 -11.79
N MET A 646 -51.38 26.08 -11.19
CA MET A 646 -50.21 26.90 -10.81
C MET A 646 -49.58 27.53 -12.04
N ALA A 647 -49.36 26.74 -13.10
CA ALA A 647 -48.90 27.23 -14.37
C ALA A 647 -49.92 28.18 -15.01
N LYS A 648 -51.23 27.86 -14.94
CA LYS A 648 -52.34 28.76 -15.36
C LYS A 648 -52.50 30.00 -14.49
N LYS A 649 -51.84 30.12 -13.34
CA LYS A 649 -51.65 31.37 -12.58
C LYS A 649 -50.39 32.11 -13.04
N SER A 650 -49.24 31.43 -13.03
CA SER A 650 -47.94 31.95 -13.52
C SER A 650 -48.02 32.53 -14.93
N PHE A 651 -48.86 31.92 -15.78
CA PHE A 651 -48.78 32.05 -17.23
C PHE A 651 -50.18 32.19 -17.90
N ARG A 652 -51.26 32.43 -17.14
CA ARG A 652 -52.40 33.23 -17.69
C ARG A 652 -51.97 34.62 -18.12
N ASN A 653 -50.78 35.04 -17.70
CA ASN A 653 -50.10 36.21 -18.21
C ASN A 653 -49.77 36.09 -19.75
N GLN A 654 -49.83 34.90 -20.43
CA GLN A 654 -49.13 34.56 -21.72
C GLN A 654 -49.93 33.50 -22.67
N ARG A 655 -49.37 32.43 -23.37
CA ARG A 655 -49.96 31.41 -24.40
C ARG A 655 -49.09 30.09 -24.73
N ARG A 656 -49.55 28.84 -25.12
CA ARG A 656 -49.33 27.43 -24.49
C ARG A 656 -49.29 26.22 -25.63
N VAL A 657 -48.87 24.86 -25.78
CA VAL A 657 -48.46 23.41 -25.21
C VAL A 657 -47.07 23.05 -25.89
N SER A 658 -46.38 21.89 -26.02
CA SER A 658 -46.18 20.57 -25.32
C SER A 658 -46.50 19.07 -25.84
N MET A 659 -45.63 18.09 -25.53
CA MET A 659 -45.58 16.63 -25.86
C MET A 659 -46.85 15.73 -25.90
N LEU A 660 -46.72 14.45 -26.33
CA LEU A 660 -46.94 13.25 -25.47
C LEU A 660 -46.47 11.89 -26.09
N LEU A 661 -45.58 11.16 -25.39
CA LEU A 661 -45.32 9.69 -25.21
C LEU A 661 -45.92 8.59 -26.18
N ASP A 662 -45.41 7.34 -26.34
CA ASP A 662 -44.29 6.56 -25.72
C ASP A 662 -43.72 5.36 -26.57
N GLN A 663 -43.00 4.43 -25.92
CA GLN A 663 -42.26 3.19 -26.35
C GLN A 663 -43.11 2.01 -26.93
N VAL A 664 -42.62 0.76 -27.18
CA VAL A 664 -42.33 -0.35 -26.20
C VAL A 664 -41.70 -1.65 -26.84
N LEU A 665 -40.63 -2.23 -26.21
CA LEU A 665 -40.02 -3.63 -26.29
C LEU A 665 -39.62 -4.21 -27.70
N ILE A 666 -39.15 -5.46 -27.99
CA ILE A 666 -38.89 -6.82 -27.37
C ILE A 666 -37.90 -7.61 -28.33
N ASN A 667 -37.16 -8.76 -28.21
CA ASN A 667 -36.62 -9.86 -27.30
C ASN A 667 -35.35 -10.48 -28.08
N GLN A 668 -34.63 -11.64 -27.96
CA GLN A 668 -34.35 -12.92 -27.19
C GLN A 668 -33.12 -13.65 -27.89
N SER A 669 -32.57 -14.87 -27.61
CA SER A 669 -32.06 -15.61 -26.41
C SER A 669 -31.59 -17.08 -26.72
N ASN A 670 -30.44 -17.59 -26.22
CA ASN A 670 -30.08 -18.98 -25.73
C ASN A 670 -28.74 -19.64 -26.23
N GLN A 671 -28.16 -20.56 -25.38
CA GLN A 671 -27.22 -21.71 -25.64
C GLN A 671 -25.68 -21.46 -25.78
N GLU A 672 -24.72 -22.40 -25.57
CA GLU A 672 -24.59 -23.63 -24.71
C GLU A 672 -23.07 -23.97 -24.40
N MET A 673 -22.73 -25.15 -23.82
CA MET A 673 -21.37 -25.73 -23.48
C MET A 673 -20.58 -25.18 -22.24
N GLU A 674 -19.44 -25.76 -21.79
CA GLU A 674 -19.16 -27.14 -21.25
C GLU A 674 -17.81 -27.21 -20.44
N ASN A 675 -17.39 -28.39 -19.96
CA ASN A 675 -16.30 -28.64 -18.97
C ASN A 675 -14.88 -28.85 -19.53
N LEU A 676 -13.85 -28.82 -18.66
CA LEU A 676 -12.55 -29.49 -18.90
C LEU A 676 -11.73 -29.74 -17.61
N ASP A 677 -11.39 -31.00 -17.34
CA ASP A 677 -10.43 -31.46 -16.31
C ASP A 677 -9.07 -31.83 -16.95
N HIS A 678 -7.96 -31.77 -16.19
CA HIS A 678 -6.87 -32.76 -16.35
C HIS A 678 -5.82 -32.79 -15.21
N ASP A 679 -5.76 -33.95 -14.55
CA ASP A 679 -4.61 -34.76 -14.09
C ASP A 679 -3.27 -34.10 -13.65
N TYR A 680 -2.73 -34.58 -12.52
CA TYR A 680 -1.48 -34.12 -11.87
C TYR A 680 -0.63 -35.29 -11.34
N SER A 681 0.26 -35.88 -12.16
CA SER A 681 1.38 -36.69 -11.66
C SER A 681 2.51 -36.89 -12.69
N GLU A 682 3.65 -36.19 -12.53
CA GLU A 682 4.96 -36.70 -13.03
C GLU A 682 6.20 -35.84 -12.64
N LYS A 683 6.09 -34.49 -12.61
CA LYS A 683 7.28 -33.61 -12.78
C LYS A 683 7.85 -32.92 -11.53
N ILE A 684 7.87 -33.63 -10.40
CA ILE A 684 8.45 -33.14 -9.12
C ILE A 684 9.96 -32.80 -9.23
N ARG A 685 10.72 -33.46 -10.13
CA ARG A 685 12.17 -33.18 -10.34
C ARG A 685 12.50 -31.86 -11.07
N PHE A 686 11.51 -31.16 -11.66
CA PHE A 686 11.72 -29.90 -12.40
C PHE A 686 10.69 -28.81 -12.06
N TRP A 687 10.01 -28.95 -10.92
CA TRP A 687 8.67 -28.42 -10.64
C TRP A 687 8.43 -26.91 -10.84
N ILE A 688 9.45 -26.05 -10.68
CA ILE A 688 9.29 -24.57 -10.71
C ILE A 688 9.97 -23.94 -11.92
N SER A 689 10.93 -24.61 -12.55
CA SER A 689 11.69 -24.07 -13.70
C SER A 689 10.80 -23.66 -14.89
N PRO A 690 9.69 -24.36 -15.23
CA PRO A 690 8.75 -23.92 -16.26
C PRO A 690 8.00 -22.63 -15.91
N LEU A 691 7.62 -22.44 -14.64
CA LEU A 691 6.94 -21.22 -14.16
C LEU A 691 7.88 -20.01 -14.21
N LEU A 692 9.13 -20.20 -13.78
CA LEU A 692 10.19 -19.20 -13.93
C LEU A 692 10.42 -18.83 -15.40
N LYS A 693 10.48 -19.84 -16.30
CA LYS A 693 10.65 -19.60 -17.74
C LYS A 693 9.47 -18.82 -18.31
N LYS A 694 8.23 -19.25 -18.04
CA LYS A 694 7.01 -18.53 -18.43
C LYS A 694 7.06 -17.06 -17.98
N GLY A 695 7.29 -16.82 -16.69
CA GLY A 695 7.32 -15.48 -16.09
C GLY A 695 8.54 -14.61 -16.46
N TYR A 696 9.52 -15.16 -17.16
CA TYR A 696 10.61 -14.41 -17.79
C TYR A 696 10.30 -14.08 -19.26
N GLU A 697 9.57 -14.95 -19.96
CA GLU A 697 9.21 -14.77 -21.38
C GLU A 697 7.92 -13.96 -21.58
N LYS A 698 6.98 -13.99 -20.62
CA LYS A 698 5.66 -13.34 -20.66
C LYS A 698 5.17 -12.98 -19.25
N PRO A 699 4.28 -11.98 -19.08
CA PRO A 699 3.57 -11.78 -17.82
C PRO A 699 2.72 -13.02 -17.48
N LEU A 700 2.60 -13.33 -16.20
CA LEU A 700 1.86 -14.50 -15.72
C LEU A 700 0.37 -14.18 -15.52
N ASN A 701 -0.49 -15.14 -15.83
CA ASN A 701 -1.92 -15.11 -15.50
C ASN A 701 -2.24 -16.12 -14.38
N GLU A 702 -3.42 -16.01 -13.76
CA GLU A 702 -3.88 -16.93 -12.71
C GLU A 702 -3.91 -18.40 -13.18
N ASN A 703 -4.24 -18.63 -14.45
CA ASN A 703 -4.25 -19.95 -15.08
C ASN A 703 -2.84 -20.54 -15.33
N ASP A 704 -1.77 -19.77 -15.16
CA ASP A 704 -0.39 -20.29 -15.19
C ASP A 704 0.06 -20.87 -13.83
N LEU A 705 -0.69 -20.62 -12.75
CA LEU A 705 -0.39 -21.12 -11.41
C LEU A 705 -0.94 -22.53 -11.20
N TYR A 706 -0.14 -23.39 -10.57
CA TYR A 706 -0.58 -24.72 -10.17
C TYR A 706 -1.82 -24.67 -9.25
N SER A 707 -2.70 -25.66 -9.38
CA SER A 707 -3.87 -25.84 -8.52
C SER A 707 -3.46 -26.19 -7.09
N PRO A 708 -4.32 -25.97 -6.07
CA PRO A 708 -4.08 -26.50 -4.74
C PRO A 708 -4.00 -28.03 -4.79
N ILE A 709 -3.23 -28.64 -3.90
CA ILE A 709 -3.41 -30.06 -3.61
C ILE A 709 -4.71 -30.17 -2.79
N PRO A 710 -5.61 -31.16 -2.99
CA PRO A 710 -6.88 -31.23 -2.26
C PRO A 710 -6.77 -31.30 -0.72
N GLN A 711 -5.59 -31.62 -0.18
CA GLN A 711 -5.26 -31.59 1.25
C GLN A 711 -4.78 -30.21 1.75
N GLU A 712 -4.78 -29.20 0.87
CA GLU A 712 -4.32 -27.82 1.10
C GLU A 712 -5.44 -26.78 0.78
N GLU A 713 -6.61 -27.23 0.32
CA GLU A 713 -7.81 -26.40 0.07
C GLU A 713 -8.40 -25.82 1.35
N CYS A 714 -8.82 -24.55 1.30
CA CYS A 714 -9.34 -23.82 2.45
C CYS A 714 -10.60 -24.49 3.06
N LYS A 715 -11.47 -25.10 2.24
CA LYS A 715 -12.68 -25.81 2.70
C LYS A 715 -12.31 -27.02 3.58
N PHE A 716 -11.47 -27.93 3.07
CA PHE A 716 -11.02 -29.13 3.78
C PHE A 716 -10.33 -28.78 5.11
N LEU A 717 -9.43 -27.80 5.10
CA LEU A 717 -8.69 -27.35 6.28
C LEU A 717 -9.61 -26.72 7.34
N THR A 718 -10.63 -25.97 6.91
CA THR A 718 -11.64 -25.37 7.79
C THR A 718 -12.50 -26.45 8.47
N ASP A 719 -13.05 -27.38 7.70
CA ASP A 719 -13.90 -28.45 8.23
C ASP A 719 -13.13 -29.46 9.11
N GLN A 720 -11.81 -29.56 8.96
CA GLN A 720 -10.96 -30.31 9.89
C GLN A 720 -10.77 -29.57 11.22
N LEU A 721 -10.50 -28.26 11.19
CA LEU A 721 -10.34 -27.45 12.41
C LEU A 721 -11.66 -27.29 13.18
N GLU A 722 -12.79 -27.16 12.48
CA GLU A 722 -14.11 -27.00 13.10
C GLU A 722 -14.48 -28.22 13.97
N LYS A 723 -14.18 -29.44 13.53
CA LYS A 723 -14.43 -30.68 14.29
C LYS A 723 -13.67 -30.69 15.60
N GLU A 724 -12.36 -30.45 15.56
CA GLU A 724 -11.50 -30.35 16.75
C GLU A 724 -11.90 -29.18 17.67
N TRP A 725 -12.40 -28.07 17.10
CA TRP A 725 -12.88 -26.92 17.85
C TRP A 725 -14.19 -27.21 18.59
N ILE A 726 -15.12 -27.95 17.98
CA ILE A 726 -16.37 -28.42 18.63
C ILE A 726 -16.06 -29.35 19.81
N ASP A 727 -15.03 -30.19 19.71
CA ASP A 727 -14.57 -31.02 20.83
C ASP A 727 -13.82 -30.23 21.91
N GLU A 728 -13.01 -29.24 21.54
CA GLU A 728 -12.30 -28.39 22.52
C GLU A 728 -13.24 -27.44 23.28
N GLN A 729 -14.35 -27.00 22.67
CA GLN A 729 -15.42 -26.21 23.32
C GLN A 729 -16.08 -26.93 24.52
N LYS A 730 -15.93 -28.25 24.63
CA LYS A 730 -16.46 -29.04 25.77
C LYS A 730 -15.63 -28.85 27.05
N LYS A 731 -14.53 -28.09 27.01
CA LYS A 731 -13.65 -27.80 28.16
C LYS A 731 -13.95 -26.46 28.82
N ILE A 732 -13.62 -26.39 30.12
CA ILE A 732 -13.75 -25.20 30.97
C ILE A 732 -12.97 -23.98 30.43
N LYS A 733 -11.86 -24.22 29.71
CA LYS A 733 -11.08 -23.20 28.99
C LYS A 733 -10.69 -23.74 27.60
N PRO A 734 -11.46 -23.49 26.54
CA PRO A 734 -11.09 -23.91 25.19
C PRO A 734 -9.89 -23.11 24.67
N SER A 735 -9.04 -23.74 23.86
CA SER A 735 -7.86 -23.11 23.25
C SER A 735 -7.64 -23.60 21.83
N ILE A 736 -7.60 -22.68 20.87
CA ILE A 736 -7.39 -23.02 19.46
C ILE A 736 -5.99 -23.63 19.21
N ILE A 737 -5.01 -23.28 20.06
CA ILE A 737 -3.66 -23.85 20.04
C ILE A 737 -3.71 -25.37 20.35
N SER A 738 -4.58 -25.82 21.26
CA SER A 738 -4.78 -27.26 21.51
C SER A 738 -5.21 -28.02 20.24
N CYS A 739 -6.10 -27.42 19.46
CA CYS A 739 -6.64 -28.00 18.23
C CYS A 739 -5.53 -28.11 17.17
N PHE A 740 -4.78 -27.03 16.96
CA PHE A 740 -3.63 -27.03 16.05
C PHE A 740 -2.55 -28.03 16.46
N ILE A 741 -2.27 -28.20 17.75
CA ILE A 741 -1.36 -29.24 18.24
C ILE A 741 -1.90 -30.63 17.86
N ARG A 742 -3.16 -30.98 18.12
CA ARG A 742 -3.70 -32.30 17.73
C ARG A 742 -3.60 -32.58 16.23
N ILE A 743 -3.92 -31.59 15.39
CA ILE A 743 -3.92 -31.76 13.94
C ILE A 743 -2.48 -31.91 13.39
N TYR A 744 -1.49 -31.22 13.96
CA TYR A 744 -0.16 -31.09 13.35
C TYR A 744 1.03 -31.64 14.16
N TRP A 745 0.87 -32.08 15.42
CA TRP A 745 2.01 -32.43 16.30
C TRP A 745 2.99 -33.43 15.72
N LEU A 746 2.53 -34.50 15.05
CA LEU A 746 3.42 -35.48 14.42
C LEU A 746 4.32 -34.85 13.35
N ARG A 747 3.76 -33.97 12.51
CA ARG A 747 4.52 -33.25 11.47
C ARG A 747 5.51 -32.27 12.12
N VAL A 748 5.05 -31.49 13.11
CA VAL A 748 5.89 -30.55 13.87
C VAL A 748 7.04 -31.27 14.60
N PHE A 749 6.79 -32.45 15.17
CA PHE A 749 7.79 -33.26 15.86
C PHE A 749 8.90 -33.73 14.93
N PHE A 750 8.57 -34.37 13.80
CA PHE A 750 9.58 -34.80 12.82
C PHE A 750 10.40 -33.61 12.28
N LEU A 751 9.74 -32.49 11.97
CA LEU A 751 10.43 -31.28 11.50
C LEU A 751 11.32 -30.66 12.59
N THR A 752 10.93 -30.71 13.87
CA THR A 752 11.75 -30.27 15.00
C THR A 752 12.96 -31.17 15.19
N PHE A 753 12.82 -32.49 15.03
CA PHE A 753 13.96 -33.42 15.04
C PHE A 753 14.96 -33.10 13.92
N PHE A 754 14.49 -32.88 12.69
CA PHE A 754 15.38 -32.48 11.59
C PHE A 754 16.01 -31.09 11.82
N LEU A 755 15.33 -30.15 12.49
CA LEU A 755 15.91 -28.86 12.88
C LEU A 755 17.02 -29.02 13.93
N ILE A 756 16.87 -29.94 14.89
CA ILE A 756 17.95 -30.29 15.83
C ILE A 756 19.16 -30.83 15.06
N VAL A 757 18.97 -31.67 14.05
CA VAL A 757 20.06 -32.15 13.18
C VAL A 757 20.71 -30.99 12.40
N GLN A 758 19.93 -30.03 11.88
CA GLN A 758 20.43 -28.82 11.22
C GLN A 758 21.32 -27.99 12.15
N GLU A 759 20.83 -27.58 13.32
CA GLU A 759 21.63 -26.75 14.24
C GLU A 759 22.78 -27.55 14.88
N THR A 760 22.66 -28.88 15.04
CA THR A 760 23.81 -29.74 15.44
C THR A 760 24.94 -29.67 14.41
N ASN A 761 24.64 -29.71 13.11
CA ASN A 761 25.66 -29.50 12.07
C ASN A 761 26.29 -28.10 12.16
N ARG A 762 25.51 -27.07 12.56
CA ARG A 762 25.97 -25.71 12.78
C ARG A 762 26.86 -25.55 14.02
N ILE A 763 26.64 -26.33 15.08
CA ILE A 763 27.54 -26.41 16.26
C ILE A 763 28.83 -27.16 15.92
N ILE A 764 28.72 -28.27 15.17
CA ILE A 764 29.87 -29.04 14.66
C ILE A 764 30.74 -28.16 13.75
N PHE A 765 30.16 -27.17 13.07
CA PHE A 765 30.86 -26.41 12.05
C PHE A 765 32.00 -25.50 12.58
N PRO A 766 31.88 -24.69 13.64
CA PRO A 766 33.02 -24.04 14.30
C PRO A 766 34.08 -25.01 14.84
N ILE A 767 33.68 -26.21 15.27
CA ILE A 767 34.63 -27.27 15.67
C ILE A 767 35.39 -27.77 14.45
N LEU A 768 34.70 -28.00 13.32
CA LEU A 768 35.32 -28.26 12.03
C LEU A 768 36.19 -27.10 11.57
N VAL A 769 35.90 -25.83 11.89
CA VAL A 769 36.78 -24.69 11.59
C VAL A 769 38.04 -24.68 12.47
N ARG A 770 37.95 -25.00 13.76
CA ARG A 770 39.14 -25.22 14.62
C ARG A 770 39.96 -26.42 14.16
N VAL A 771 39.29 -27.48 13.69
CA VAL A 771 39.95 -28.56 12.96
C VAL A 771 40.59 -27.99 11.70
N ILE A 772 39.90 -27.16 10.88
CA ILE A 772 40.41 -26.53 9.65
C ILE A 772 41.67 -25.66 9.90
N ILE A 773 41.80 -25.06 11.08
CA ILE A 773 43.03 -24.34 11.47
C ILE A 773 44.17 -25.31 11.85
N LYS A 774 43.85 -26.48 12.42
CA LYS A 774 44.78 -27.63 12.52
C LYS A 774 44.97 -28.41 11.19
N TYR A 775 44.16 -28.12 10.18
CA TYR A 775 43.95 -28.91 8.96
C TYR A 775 44.87 -28.54 7.80
N PHE A 776 46.08 -28.09 8.11
CA PHE A 776 47.18 -28.47 7.23
C PHE A 776 47.51 -29.99 7.41
N ASN A 777 46.48 -30.86 7.54
CA ASN A 777 46.38 -32.33 7.79
C ASN A 777 44.90 -32.87 7.59
N GLY A 778 44.61 -33.86 6.71
CA GLY A 778 43.26 -34.24 6.12
C GLY A 778 42.16 -34.98 6.99
N GLN A 779 40.85 -35.19 6.62
CA GLN A 779 39.93 -34.70 5.52
C GLN A 779 38.39 -34.96 5.77
N SER A 780 37.45 -34.00 5.51
CA SER A 780 35.95 -34.23 5.42
C SER A 780 35.09 -33.10 4.75
N SER A 781 33.75 -33.27 4.60
CA SER A 781 32.84 -32.56 3.64
C SER A 781 31.52 -31.97 4.24
N PHE A 782 30.83 -31.07 3.49
CA PHE A 782 29.77 -30.15 3.98
C PHE A 782 28.37 -30.28 3.30
N GLY A 783 28.23 -31.01 2.18
CA GLY A 783 27.10 -30.85 1.25
C GLY A 783 25.70 -31.25 1.75
N ASP A 784 25.56 -32.39 2.41
CA ASP A 784 24.24 -33.01 2.65
C ASP A 784 23.41 -32.32 3.74
N ALA A 785 24.08 -31.72 4.74
CA ALA A 785 23.44 -30.97 5.82
C ALA A 785 22.58 -29.80 5.28
N VAL A 786 23.05 -29.15 4.21
CA VAL A 786 22.38 -28.04 3.54
C VAL A 786 21.06 -28.50 2.90
N ILE A 787 21.01 -29.68 2.30
CA ILE A 787 19.79 -30.18 1.64
C ILE A 787 18.68 -30.47 2.66
N CYS A 788 19.02 -31.11 3.78
CA CYS A 788 18.08 -31.36 4.88
C CYS A 788 17.55 -30.05 5.47
N ALA A 789 18.44 -29.10 5.78
CA ALA A 789 18.08 -27.78 6.29
C ALA A 789 17.06 -27.06 5.39
N LEU A 790 17.25 -27.17 4.07
CA LEU A 790 16.45 -26.44 3.09
C LEU A 790 15.02 -26.99 2.93
N PHE A 791 14.78 -28.28 3.25
CA PHE A 791 13.46 -28.92 3.21
C PHE A 791 12.58 -28.57 4.43
N ILE A 792 13.15 -28.53 5.64
CA ILE A 792 12.40 -28.35 6.91
C ILE A 792 11.58 -27.05 6.91
N ALA A 793 12.20 -25.93 6.53
CA ALA A 793 11.54 -24.63 6.56
C ALA A 793 10.46 -24.46 5.48
N LEU A 794 10.48 -25.26 4.41
CA LEU A 794 9.35 -25.29 3.45
C LEU A 794 8.11 -25.89 4.10
N GLU A 795 8.23 -27.06 4.73
CA GLU A 795 7.09 -27.72 5.36
C GLU A 795 6.59 -26.97 6.61
N MET A 796 7.47 -26.28 7.35
CA MET A 796 7.05 -25.34 8.41
C MET A 796 6.20 -24.19 7.87
N ASN A 797 6.62 -23.52 6.78
CA ASN A 797 5.82 -22.47 6.14
C ASN A 797 4.47 -23.02 5.63
N ARG A 798 4.46 -24.22 5.04
CA ARG A 798 3.22 -24.88 4.58
C ARG A 798 2.27 -25.20 5.73
N ILE A 799 2.77 -25.58 6.91
CA ILE A 799 1.94 -25.76 8.11
C ILE A 799 1.39 -24.40 8.59
N GLY A 800 2.22 -23.34 8.61
CA GLY A 800 1.78 -21.97 8.94
C GLY A 800 0.64 -21.47 8.06
N ILE A 801 0.78 -21.63 6.74
CA ILE A 801 -0.28 -21.32 5.77
C ILE A 801 -1.55 -22.13 6.08
N LYS A 802 -1.46 -23.44 6.30
CA LYS A 802 -2.64 -24.30 6.57
C LYS A 802 -3.37 -23.92 7.87
N MET A 803 -2.64 -23.53 8.92
CA MET A 803 -3.24 -23.01 10.15
C MET A 803 -3.97 -21.67 9.90
N LYS A 804 -3.39 -20.77 9.10
CA LYS A 804 -4.01 -19.51 8.69
C LYS A 804 -5.29 -19.72 7.88
N LEU A 805 -5.28 -20.61 6.88
CA LEU A 805 -6.45 -20.89 6.04
C LEU A 805 -7.62 -21.44 6.85
N ALA A 806 -7.37 -22.46 7.68
CA ALA A 806 -8.36 -23.02 8.58
C ALA A 806 -8.91 -21.96 9.56
N SER A 807 -8.05 -21.06 10.07
CA SER A 807 -8.47 -19.93 10.91
C SER A 807 -9.38 -18.96 10.15
N CYS A 808 -9.00 -18.56 8.94
CA CYS A 808 -9.76 -17.61 8.13
C CYS A 808 -11.15 -18.14 7.76
N GLY A 809 -11.23 -19.39 7.28
CA GLY A 809 -12.50 -20.04 6.98
C GLY A 809 -13.38 -20.20 8.22
N LEU A 810 -12.82 -20.62 9.36
CA LEU A 810 -13.58 -20.77 10.61
C LEU A 810 -14.08 -19.41 11.14
N ILE A 811 -13.27 -18.35 11.06
CA ILE A 811 -13.68 -16.98 11.42
C ILE A 811 -14.82 -16.50 10.52
N TYR A 812 -14.73 -16.71 9.20
CA TYR A 812 -15.75 -16.30 8.25
C TYR A 812 -17.07 -17.06 8.42
N LYS A 813 -17.00 -18.40 8.46
CA LYS A 813 -18.13 -19.31 8.73
C LYS A 813 -18.80 -18.96 10.06
N LYS A 814 -18.01 -18.61 11.10
CA LYS A 814 -18.56 -18.16 12.39
C LYS A 814 -19.16 -16.76 12.33
N ALA A 815 -18.57 -15.80 11.62
CA ALA A 815 -19.11 -14.44 11.48
C ALA A 815 -20.51 -14.45 10.82
N LEU A 816 -20.69 -15.26 9.76
CA LEU A 816 -22.00 -15.50 9.13
C LEU A 816 -23.05 -16.12 10.09
N SER A 817 -22.66 -16.62 11.27
CA SER A 817 -23.55 -17.18 12.30
C SER A 817 -23.83 -16.27 13.50
N LEU A 818 -23.28 -15.04 13.54
CA LEU A 818 -23.42 -14.13 14.70
C LEU A 818 -24.79 -13.43 14.75
N ASN A 819 -25.35 -13.25 15.96
CA ASN A 819 -26.70 -12.71 16.11
C ASN A 819 -26.78 -11.20 15.76
N PHE A 820 -27.90 -10.77 15.17
CA PHE A 820 -28.02 -9.51 14.41
C PHE A 820 -27.72 -8.24 15.23
N TYR A 821 -28.02 -8.23 16.53
CA TYR A 821 -27.85 -7.09 17.43
C TYR A 821 -26.41 -6.59 17.65
N GLY A 822 -25.39 -7.27 17.09
CA GLY A 822 -23.99 -6.84 17.14
C GLY A 822 -23.39 -6.38 15.80
N ILE A 823 -24.17 -6.37 14.71
CA ILE A 823 -23.65 -6.17 13.34
C ILE A 823 -23.63 -4.68 12.97
N ASP A 824 -22.79 -3.93 13.68
CA ASP A 824 -22.33 -2.59 13.28
C ASP A 824 -21.27 -2.71 12.16
N ASN A 825 -21.01 -1.62 11.42
CA ASN A 825 -19.82 -1.49 10.55
C ASN A 825 -18.48 -1.79 11.29
N LYS A 826 -18.47 -1.66 12.62
CA LYS A 826 -17.36 -2.06 13.49
C LYS A 826 -17.07 -3.56 13.44
N LEU A 827 -18.08 -4.42 13.35
CA LEU A 827 -17.90 -5.88 13.28
C LEU A 827 -17.25 -6.27 11.96
N ALA A 828 -17.68 -5.68 10.84
CA ALA A 828 -17.06 -5.88 9.53
C ALA A 828 -15.57 -5.48 9.54
N ALA A 829 -15.26 -4.32 10.12
CA ALA A 829 -13.87 -3.85 10.29
C ALA A 829 -13.03 -4.77 11.20
N GLN A 830 -13.61 -5.29 12.30
CA GLN A 830 -12.94 -6.24 13.19
C GLN A 830 -12.64 -7.58 12.49
N VAL A 831 -13.61 -8.15 11.79
CA VAL A 831 -13.43 -9.41 11.03
C VAL A 831 -12.38 -9.22 9.94
N MET A 832 -12.42 -8.12 9.18
CA MET A 832 -11.38 -7.81 8.19
C MET A 832 -9.98 -7.70 8.82
N ASN A 833 -9.84 -7.04 9.98
CA ASN A 833 -8.56 -6.92 10.68
C ASN A 833 -8.03 -8.28 11.20
N MET A 834 -8.90 -9.14 11.72
CA MET A 834 -8.54 -10.49 12.14
C MET A 834 -8.04 -11.34 10.96
N LEU A 835 -8.72 -11.27 9.81
CA LEU A 835 -8.34 -11.98 8.58
C LEU A 835 -7.06 -11.41 7.94
N SER A 836 -6.85 -10.09 7.97
CA SER A 836 -5.69 -9.45 7.33
C SER A 836 -4.41 -9.58 8.16
N ASN A 837 -4.50 -9.31 9.46
CA ASN A 837 -3.34 -9.08 10.33
C ASN A 837 -3.13 -10.23 11.30
N ASP A 838 -4.14 -10.62 12.08
CA ASP A 838 -3.95 -11.62 13.14
C ASP A 838 -3.78 -13.04 12.61
N ALA A 839 -4.54 -13.44 11.59
CA ALA A 839 -4.33 -14.71 10.90
C ALA A 839 -2.94 -14.81 10.22
N THR A 840 -2.38 -13.67 9.79
CA THR A 840 -1.00 -13.58 9.27
C THR A 840 0.06 -13.71 10.38
N LYS A 841 -0.23 -13.29 11.62
CA LYS A 841 0.66 -13.55 12.77
C LYS A 841 0.72 -15.05 13.11
N ILE A 842 -0.39 -15.79 12.94
CA ILE A 842 -0.43 -17.25 13.14
C ILE A 842 0.51 -17.96 12.14
N GLU A 843 0.44 -17.58 10.85
CA GLU A 843 1.31 -18.11 9.78
C GLU A 843 2.81 -18.02 10.14
N PHE A 844 3.27 -16.84 10.58
CA PHE A 844 4.67 -16.65 10.99
C PHE A 844 5.02 -17.32 12.32
N SER A 845 4.09 -17.39 13.28
CA SER A 845 4.36 -17.94 14.63
C SER A 845 4.78 -19.42 14.59
N VAL A 846 4.25 -20.20 13.65
CA VAL A 846 4.61 -21.62 13.47
C VAL A 846 6.10 -21.80 13.16
N ILE A 847 6.71 -20.86 12.43
CA ILE A 847 8.13 -20.92 12.05
C ILE A 847 9.04 -20.85 13.27
N PHE A 848 8.66 -20.04 14.27
CA PHE A 848 9.47 -19.81 15.49
C PHE A 848 9.24 -20.87 16.59
N MET A 849 8.09 -21.56 16.58
CA MET A 849 7.71 -22.50 17.64
C MET A 849 8.76 -23.61 17.91
N PRO A 850 9.40 -24.24 16.91
CA PRO A 850 10.47 -25.23 17.16
C PRO A 850 11.70 -24.65 17.85
N TYR A 851 12.10 -23.42 17.52
CA TYR A 851 13.30 -22.79 18.06
C TYR A 851 13.21 -22.53 19.57
N LEU A 852 12.00 -22.42 20.13
CA LEU A 852 11.77 -22.35 21.59
C LEU A 852 12.28 -23.59 22.34
N LEU A 853 12.40 -24.75 21.66
CA LEU A 853 12.96 -25.98 22.20
C LEU A 853 14.44 -26.16 21.82
N VAL A 854 14.82 -25.77 20.59
CA VAL A 854 16.19 -25.99 20.07
C VAL A 854 17.20 -25.01 20.68
N VAL A 855 16.89 -23.71 20.72
CA VAL A 855 17.85 -22.67 21.13
C VAL A 855 18.36 -22.83 22.58
N PRO A 856 17.55 -23.21 23.59
CA PRO A 856 18.07 -23.47 24.93
C PRO A 856 19.05 -24.66 24.98
N LEU A 857 18.82 -25.70 24.16
CA LEU A 857 19.70 -26.88 24.08
C LEU A 857 21.01 -26.55 23.34
N GLU A 858 20.91 -25.81 22.22
CA GLU A 858 22.06 -25.28 21.49
C GLU A 858 22.93 -24.39 22.39
N PHE A 859 22.33 -23.49 23.17
CA PHE A 859 23.05 -22.62 24.10
C PHE A 859 23.82 -23.42 25.15
N VAL A 860 23.17 -24.41 25.80
CA VAL A 860 23.85 -25.27 26.80
C VAL A 860 24.99 -26.06 26.17
N ALA A 861 24.79 -26.63 24.96
CA ALA A 861 25.85 -27.34 24.24
C ALA A 861 27.04 -26.42 23.92
N MET A 862 26.78 -25.20 23.41
CA MET A 862 27.83 -24.21 23.13
C MET A 862 28.59 -23.78 24.40
N VAL A 863 27.91 -23.60 25.54
CA VAL A 863 28.56 -23.25 26.81
C VAL A 863 29.52 -24.35 27.26
N ILE A 864 29.11 -25.63 27.18
CA ILE A 864 29.96 -26.77 27.52
C ILE A 864 31.18 -26.81 26.60
N ILE A 865 30.94 -26.80 25.29
CA ILE A 865 31.95 -26.87 24.23
C ILE A 865 32.99 -25.74 24.40
N LEU A 866 32.55 -24.49 24.57
CA LEU A 866 33.46 -23.35 24.74
C LEU A 866 34.28 -23.42 26.04
N THR A 867 33.69 -23.93 27.13
CA THR A 867 34.37 -24.10 28.42
C THR A 867 35.46 -25.17 28.34
N GLU A 868 35.24 -26.25 27.60
CA GLU A 868 36.26 -27.28 27.32
C GLU A 868 37.34 -26.82 26.31
N MET A 869 37.03 -25.83 25.46
CA MET A 869 37.91 -25.41 24.37
C MET A 869 38.87 -24.28 24.69
N ILE A 870 38.52 -23.42 25.65
CA ILE A 870 39.28 -22.20 26.00
C ILE A 870 39.64 -22.23 27.49
N ASP A 871 38.66 -21.96 28.36
CA ASP A 871 38.70 -22.09 29.84
C ASP A 871 37.39 -21.50 30.42
N LEU A 872 37.25 -21.47 31.74
CA LEU A 872 36.15 -20.79 32.45
C LEU A 872 35.99 -19.29 32.11
N SER A 873 37.01 -18.67 31.50
CA SER A 873 37.05 -17.26 31.11
C SER A 873 35.95 -16.86 30.11
N VAL A 874 35.46 -17.80 29.29
CA VAL A 874 34.41 -17.54 28.29
C VAL A 874 33.08 -17.11 28.94
N LEU A 875 32.82 -17.53 30.19
CA LEU A 875 31.59 -17.17 30.92
C LEU A 875 31.41 -15.66 31.05
N ALA A 876 32.48 -14.87 31.12
CA ALA A 876 32.40 -13.41 31.18
C ALA A 876 31.79 -12.81 29.90
N GLY A 877 32.18 -13.33 28.72
CA GLY A 877 31.60 -12.93 27.44
C GLY A 877 30.15 -13.39 27.28
N LEU A 878 29.84 -14.62 27.69
CA LEU A 878 28.49 -15.17 27.66
C LEU A 878 27.52 -14.39 28.55
N ILE A 879 27.93 -13.98 29.76
CA ILE A 879 27.15 -13.13 30.66
C ILE A 879 26.82 -11.79 29.97
N LEU A 880 27.79 -11.18 29.28
CA LEU A 880 27.60 -9.92 28.58
C LEU A 880 26.60 -10.06 27.41
N VAL A 881 26.64 -11.16 26.66
CA VAL A 881 25.65 -11.48 25.62
C VAL A 881 24.25 -11.70 26.22
N VAL A 882 24.14 -12.41 27.35
CA VAL A 882 22.85 -12.63 28.04
C VAL A 882 22.26 -11.30 28.56
N ILE A 883 23.10 -10.35 29.01
CA ILE A 883 22.67 -9.00 29.43
C ILE A 883 22.08 -8.18 28.28
N PHE A 884 22.46 -8.43 27.02
CA PHE A 884 21.81 -7.76 25.88
C PHE A 884 20.34 -8.13 25.68
N ILE A 885 19.89 -9.32 26.13
CA ILE A 885 18.51 -9.79 25.97
C ILE A 885 17.51 -8.88 26.72
N PRO A 886 17.63 -8.61 28.04
CA PRO A 886 16.74 -7.67 28.71
C PRO A 886 16.87 -6.23 28.19
N VAL A 887 18.04 -5.80 27.72
CA VAL A 887 18.22 -4.49 27.08
C VAL A 887 17.40 -4.40 25.77
N GLN A 888 17.45 -5.41 24.91
CA GLN A 888 16.62 -5.49 23.72
C GLN A 888 15.12 -5.55 24.04
N LEU A 889 14.72 -6.27 25.09
CA LEU A 889 13.31 -6.32 25.53
C LEU A 889 12.81 -4.98 26.09
N ILE A 890 13.67 -4.19 26.75
CA ILE A 890 13.34 -2.84 27.22
C ILE A 890 13.23 -1.87 26.04
N LEU A 891 14.18 -1.92 25.09
CA LEU A 891 14.16 -1.10 23.87
C LEU A 891 12.96 -1.43 22.98
N GLY A 892 12.62 -2.71 22.80
CA GLY A 892 11.43 -3.14 22.08
C GLY A 892 10.15 -2.57 22.69
N LYS A 893 9.97 -2.71 24.02
CA LYS A 893 8.84 -2.12 24.75
C LYS A 893 8.81 -0.59 24.72
N ALA A 894 9.94 0.08 24.53
CA ALA A 894 9.99 1.52 24.32
C ALA A 894 9.54 1.90 22.90
N LEU A 895 9.96 1.15 21.88
CA LEU A 895 9.52 1.32 20.50
C LEU A 895 8.01 1.02 20.33
N ASP A 896 7.51 -0.06 20.93
CA ASP A 896 6.08 -0.43 20.94
C ASP A 896 5.19 0.56 21.73
N LYS A 897 5.78 1.54 22.41
CA LYS A 897 5.09 2.66 23.09
C LYS A 897 5.23 3.99 22.31
N LEU A 898 6.06 4.03 21.28
CA LEU A 898 6.29 5.19 20.40
C LEU A 898 5.65 5.01 19.02
N ARG A 899 5.30 3.77 18.64
CA ARG A 899 4.40 3.41 17.55
C ARG A 899 2.93 3.41 18.01
#